data_AF-A0A9I9CWU2-F1
#
_entry.id   AF-A0A9I9CWU2-F1
#
_cell.length_a   1.000
_cell.length_b   1.000
_cell.length_c   1.000
_cell.angle_alpha   90.00
_cell.angle_beta   90.00
_cell.angle_gamma   90.00
#
_symmetry.space_group_name_H-M   'P 1'
#
loop_
_entity.id
_entity.type
_entity.pdbx_description
1 polymer ?
#
loop_
_entity_poly.entity_id
_entity_poly.type
_entity_poly.pdbx_seq_one_letter_code
_entity_poly.pdbx_strand_id
1 'polypeptide(L)'
;MVRSKAASKKQKKSGIDFKKIKRKIGRKLPPPKNATNTEIKSKGCMYRCNQGLICTMSAIILPEQSVASEKAGLAVNKKGLTLKELLQQTSHHNAKIRKGALVGIRDLFMKYPAELRLHRYTVIEKLRERIDDGDKVVRETLYQLLKSVIFPGCKEENQGLFISLLMGYIFNAMIHLSIDVRMMAFKFFELLVEYYPSSFFLHADKILQNYAEILQKNQFYLQDKGKLKNALTGLVQCLSLLPCNKRGIGSSDNNVVDDGMLHAFEPHVPTESAGACVIIKNLEDLVLVLLNCFQEFMPAVHDVNLLNIQIYDCILYIVRSIHLAVQYFFYGSENGKVESHSPCKGSDTRLEGTISSALLKKLLSVFPLNPLHHISEKDHDRLLTLNVIITEIFLHSIKCINPPIAILETFLEFIESVMLGKIVSGTHSRKVVREKHVLPLLPFIPELIAQAENTWKFRLLENLENHIHQLKYLQAFTHAFKDCHPESSLKLACLHVVEELIIPTGELSCIDTSFPEIVEHRVAWIRELPLLLILLGDNYPSCSEVVLRLLLHVGQASFLNSALKWEYDNTQHPLQEFYHTSSAEGPELQPETVFRIIEVLHSAYKVGHIQIADYISFCATLLSCFKVSAENGSVDAESNKLPNYETLKSINKFIT
;
A
#
# COMPACT_ATOMS: atom_id res chain seq x y z
N MET A 1 58.83 -3.24 46.35
CA MET A 1 57.59 -2.87 47.07
C MET A 1 57.67 -3.42 48.48
N VAL A 2 57.85 -2.54 49.47
CA VAL A 2 58.31 -2.88 50.83
C VAL A 2 57.13 -3.17 51.76
N ARG A 3 57.28 -4.24 52.55
CA ARG A 3 56.38 -4.74 53.60
C ARG A 3 56.17 -3.71 54.73
N SER A 4 54.92 -3.64 55.20
CA SER A 4 54.46 -2.91 56.37
C SER A 4 55.18 -3.30 57.67
N LYS A 5 55.59 -2.32 58.48
CA LYS A 5 55.97 -2.50 59.90
C LYS A 5 55.16 -1.58 60.81
N ALA A 6 54.79 -2.16 61.95
CA ALA A 6 53.71 -1.77 62.85
C ALA A 6 53.94 -0.49 63.67
N ALA A 7 52.83 0.18 64.00
CA ALA A 7 52.78 1.18 65.07
C ALA A 7 52.88 0.48 66.45
N SER A 8 53.84 0.92 67.26
CA SER A 8 54.06 0.45 68.62
C SER A 8 52.90 0.84 69.54
N LYS A 9 52.28 -0.16 70.18
CA LYS A 9 51.31 0.01 71.26
C LYS A 9 51.99 0.71 72.45
N LYS A 10 51.61 1.96 72.74
CA LYS A 10 51.84 2.54 74.08
C LYS A 10 51.07 1.71 75.11
N GLN A 11 51.80 1.23 76.12
CA GLN A 11 51.27 0.51 77.26
C GLN A 11 50.07 1.25 77.87
N LYS A 12 48.91 0.59 77.89
CA LYS A 12 47.76 1.01 78.70
C LYS A 12 48.17 0.88 80.16
N LYS A 13 48.38 2.01 80.85
CA LYS A 13 48.36 2.03 82.32
C LYS A 13 47.03 1.43 82.77
N SER A 14 47.09 0.37 83.57
CA SER A 14 45.96 -0.20 84.26
C SER A 14 45.32 0.82 85.21
N GLY A 15 43.99 0.74 85.33
CA GLY A 15 43.23 1.18 86.51
C GLY A 15 43.22 2.67 86.86
N ILE A 16 42.60 3.52 86.04
CA ILE A 16 41.97 4.74 86.58
C ILE A 16 40.51 4.73 86.12
N ASP A 17 39.63 4.26 87.00
CA ASP A 17 38.20 4.08 86.71
C ASP A 17 37.47 5.40 86.48
N PHE A 18 38.03 6.52 86.96
CA PHE A 18 37.46 7.85 86.77
C PHE A 18 38.45 8.85 86.16
N LYS A 19 38.36 9.08 84.86
CA LYS A 19 39.02 10.23 84.20
C LYS A 19 38.15 11.48 84.33
N LYS A 20 38.62 12.55 85.00
CA LYS A 20 37.92 13.84 85.09
C LYS A 20 38.26 14.66 83.83
N ILE A 21 37.24 15.09 83.08
CA ILE A 21 37.42 15.88 81.86
C ILE A 21 37.89 17.29 82.28
N LYS A 22 38.99 17.80 81.68
CA LYS A 22 39.49 19.16 81.96
C LYS A 22 38.42 20.20 81.62
N ARG A 23 38.12 21.12 82.55
CA ARG A 23 37.18 22.23 82.32
C ARG A 23 37.68 23.09 81.15
N LYS A 24 36.90 23.19 80.09
CA LYS A 24 37.11 24.17 79.01
C LYS A 24 36.20 25.37 79.27
N ILE A 25 36.80 26.53 79.47
CA ILE A 25 36.09 27.80 79.73
C ILE A 25 35.22 28.12 78.50
N GLY A 26 33.95 28.49 78.71
CA GLY A 26 33.00 28.86 77.64
C GLY A 26 32.12 27.73 77.07
N ARG A 27 32.24 26.47 77.51
CA ARG A 27 31.31 25.37 77.12
C ARG A 27 30.45 24.93 78.30
N LYS A 28 29.18 24.59 78.03
CA LYS A 28 28.23 24.09 79.05
C LYS A 28 28.83 22.85 79.75
N LEU A 29 28.77 22.84 81.08
CA LEU A 29 29.32 21.74 81.89
C LEU A 29 28.63 20.42 81.50
N PRO A 30 29.38 19.34 81.22
CA PRO A 30 28.76 18.05 80.95
C PRO A 30 28.01 17.55 82.19
N PRO A 31 26.90 16.82 82.01
CA PRO A 31 26.14 16.26 83.12
C PRO A 31 27.03 15.34 83.99
N PRO A 32 26.70 15.17 85.28
CA PRO A 32 27.49 14.37 86.21
C PRO A 32 27.57 12.91 85.73
N LYS A 33 28.64 12.20 86.08
CA LYS A 33 28.93 10.86 85.53
C LYS A 33 27.88 9.79 85.83
N ASN A 34 27.07 10.01 86.87
CA ASN A 34 25.96 9.15 87.29
C ASN A 34 24.60 9.61 86.72
N ALA A 35 24.56 10.64 85.86
CA ALA A 35 23.33 11.06 85.20
C ALA A 35 22.91 10.00 84.18
N THR A 36 21.76 9.38 84.42
CA THR A 36 21.14 8.49 83.45
C THR A 36 20.47 9.35 82.38
N ASN A 37 20.89 9.22 81.13
CA ASN A 37 20.23 9.90 80.02
C ASN A 37 18.90 9.19 79.73
N THR A 38 17.79 9.87 79.99
CA THR A 38 16.42 9.37 79.75
C THR A 38 15.89 9.71 78.35
N GLU A 39 16.69 10.35 77.48
CA GLU A 39 16.30 10.60 76.09
C GLU A 39 16.33 9.30 75.28
N ILE A 40 15.19 8.62 75.20
CA ILE A 40 14.97 7.48 74.30
C ILE A 40 14.50 8.03 72.94
N LYS A 41 15.34 7.93 71.90
CA LYS A 41 14.96 8.30 70.53
C LYS A 41 14.43 7.08 69.78
N SER A 42 13.12 6.87 69.82
CA SER A 42 12.43 5.97 68.88
C SER A 42 12.19 6.68 67.55
N LYS A 43 12.40 6.01 66.41
CA LYS A 43 11.99 6.54 65.09
C LYS A 43 10.46 6.57 65.04
N GLY A 44 9.85 7.71 65.37
CA GLY A 44 8.40 7.90 65.42
C GLY A 44 7.84 8.45 64.10
N CYS A 45 6.69 7.94 63.68
CA CYS A 45 5.82 8.56 62.69
C CYS A 45 4.68 9.28 63.44
N MET A 46 4.28 10.46 62.97
CA MET A 46 3.26 11.28 63.61
C MET A 46 1.87 10.81 63.14
N TYR A 47 1.08 10.22 64.05
CA TYR A 47 -0.33 9.92 63.80
C TYR A 47 -1.22 10.91 64.57
N ARG A 48 -2.28 11.40 63.93
CA ARG A 48 -3.36 12.14 64.61
C ARG A 48 -4.38 11.12 65.14
N CYS A 49 -4.57 11.08 66.45
CA CYS A 49 -5.74 10.41 67.01
C CYS A 49 -6.96 11.35 66.93
N ASN A 50 -8.17 10.78 66.88
CA ASN A 50 -9.46 11.49 66.73
C ASN A 50 -9.79 12.53 67.84
N GLN A 51 -8.89 12.76 68.80
CA GLN A 51 -9.03 13.73 69.88
C GLN A 51 -7.89 14.77 69.93
N GLY A 52 -7.09 14.91 68.86
CA GLY A 52 -6.11 16.00 68.74
C GLY A 52 -4.82 15.83 69.55
N LEU A 53 -4.63 14.71 70.25
CA LEU A 53 -3.35 14.36 70.88
C LEU A 53 -2.39 13.73 69.86
N ILE A 54 -1.16 14.25 69.80
CA ILE A 54 -0.05 13.67 69.03
C ILE A 54 0.60 12.60 69.90
N CYS A 55 0.40 11.33 69.57
CA CYS A 55 1.09 10.22 70.22
C CYS A 55 2.23 9.71 69.33
N THR A 56 3.45 9.65 69.86
CA THR A 56 4.60 9.06 69.17
C THR A 56 4.70 7.57 69.51
N MET A 57 4.23 6.70 68.61
CA MET A 57 4.45 5.25 68.70
C MET A 57 5.66 4.81 67.85
N SER A 58 6.38 3.80 68.32
CA SER A 58 7.46 3.14 67.58
C SER A 58 6.87 2.23 66.51
N ALA A 59 6.68 2.73 65.29
CA ALA A 59 6.10 1.96 64.19
C ALA A 59 7.21 1.36 63.31
N ILE A 60 7.33 0.04 63.30
CA ILE A 60 8.06 -0.68 62.25
C ILE A 60 7.13 -0.71 61.04
N ILE A 61 7.45 0.04 59.99
CA ILE A 61 6.68 0.03 58.74
C ILE A 61 7.07 -1.23 57.99
N LEU A 62 6.23 -2.26 58.10
CA LEU A 62 6.30 -3.44 57.24
C LEU A 62 5.74 -3.05 55.87
N PRO A 63 6.40 -3.43 54.76
CA PRO A 63 5.83 -3.23 53.44
C PRO A 63 4.50 -3.97 53.35
N GLU A 64 3.48 -3.24 52.90
CA GLU A 64 2.13 -3.77 52.73
C GLU A 64 2.16 -4.93 51.74
N GLN A 65 1.72 -6.12 52.17
CA GLN A 65 1.60 -7.28 51.31
C GLN A 65 0.18 -7.29 50.73
N SER A 66 0.05 -7.39 49.39
CA SER A 66 -1.22 -7.26 48.61
C SER A 66 -2.38 -8.19 49.02
N VAL A 67 -2.23 -9.00 50.06
CA VAL A 67 -3.25 -9.90 50.62
C VAL A 67 -4.32 -9.13 51.40
N ALA A 68 -3.98 -7.96 51.95
CA ALA A 68 -4.89 -7.17 52.81
C ALA A 68 -5.49 -5.93 52.12
N SER A 69 -5.13 -5.64 50.87
CA SER A 69 -5.65 -4.47 50.15
C SER A 69 -7.12 -4.71 49.73
N GLU A 70 -8.01 -3.81 50.14
CA GLU A 70 -9.43 -3.87 49.76
C GLU A 70 -9.57 -3.57 48.25
N LYS A 71 -9.81 -4.62 47.45
CA LYS A 71 -9.95 -4.53 45.98
C LYS A 71 -11.40 -4.38 45.52
N ALA A 72 -12.33 -4.09 46.45
CA ALA A 72 -13.74 -3.91 46.15
C ALA A 72 -13.93 -2.69 45.22
N GLY A 73 -14.53 -2.91 44.04
CA GLY A 73 -14.78 -1.88 43.04
C GLY A 73 -13.64 -1.62 42.04
N LEU A 74 -12.47 -2.26 42.19
CA LEU A 74 -11.36 -2.12 41.23
C LEU A 74 -11.43 -3.18 40.11
N ALA A 75 -11.07 -2.78 38.90
CA ALA A 75 -10.94 -3.70 37.77
C ALA A 75 -9.78 -4.68 38.01
N VAL A 76 -10.10 -5.98 38.09
CA VAL A 76 -9.13 -7.06 38.30
C VAL A 76 -9.25 -8.16 37.25
N ASN A 77 -8.11 -8.77 36.92
CA ASN A 77 -8.08 -9.90 36.00
C ASN A 77 -8.54 -11.21 36.69
N LYS A 78 -8.53 -12.33 35.97
CA LYS A 78 -8.89 -13.66 36.47
C LYS A 78 -8.09 -14.13 37.70
N LYS A 79 -6.93 -13.53 37.97
CA LYS A 79 -6.05 -13.84 39.11
C LYS A 79 -6.17 -12.81 40.25
N GLY A 80 -7.14 -11.90 40.19
CA GLY A 80 -7.33 -10.86 41.21
C GLY A 80 -6.26 -9.75 41.19
N LEU A 81 -5.55 -9.59 40.07
CA LEU A 81 -4.53 -8.54 39.90
C LEU A 81 -5.12 -7.31 39.21
N THR A 82 -4.80 -6.13 39.75
CA THR A 82 -5.14 -4.81 39.20
C THR A 82 -4.24 -4.45 38.01
N LEU A 83 -4.63 -3.45 37.21
CA LEU A 83 -3.79 -2.95 36.11
C LEU A 83 -2.40 -2.52 36.59
N LYS A 84 -2.32 -1.81 37.72
CA LYS A 84 -1.04 -1.34 38.30
C LYS A 84 -0.11 -2.49 38.68
N GLU A 85 -0.64 -3.52 39.34
CA GLU A 85 0.13 -4.72 39.70
C GLU A 85 0.63 -5.44 38.44
N LEU A 86 -0.21 -5.54 37.41
CA LEU A 86 0.16 -6.18 36.14
C LEU A 86 1.24 -5.40 35.39
N LEU A 87 1.11 -4.07 35.27
CA LEU A 87 2.12 -3.20 34.66
C LEU A 87 3.46 -3.23 35.43
N GLN A 88 3.44 -3.47 36.74
CA GLN A 88 4.68 -3.68 37.49
C GLN A 88 5.33 -5.03 37.16
N GLN A 89 4.52 -6.08 36.98
CA GLN A 89 5.01 -7.42 36.65
C GLN A 89 5.59 -7.53 35.23
N THR A 90 5.26 -6.61 34.31
CA THR A 90 5.88 -6.61 32.97
C THR A 90 7.36 -6.30 33.01
N SER A 91 7.90 -5.65 34.05
CA SER A 91 9.34 -5.38 34.20
C SER A 91 10.08 -6.44 35.03
N HIS A 92 9.45 -7.56 35.35
CA HIS A 92 10.06 -8.61 36.18
C HIS A 92 11.22 -9.32 35.46
N HIS A 93 12.26 -9.76 36.18
CA HIS A 93 13.44 -10.42 35.59
C HIS A 93 13.10 -11.76 34.90
N ASN A 94 12.11 -12.50 35.41
CA ASN A 94 11.63 -13.75 34.83
C ASN A 94 10.64 -13.53 33.65
N ALA A 95 10.98 -14.04 32.46
CA ALA A 95 10.18 -13.92 31.24
C ALA A 95 8.78 -14.53 31.34
N LYS A 96 8.61 -15.64 32.07
CA LYS A 96 7.30 -16.29 32.27
C LYS A 96 6.33 -15.37 33.02
N ILE A 97 6.84 -14.61 34.00
CA ILE A 97 6.05 -13.62 34.75
C ILE A 97 5.70 -12.44 33.84
N ARG A 98 6.66 -11.91 33.07
CA ARG A 98 6.39 -10.83 32.10
C ARG A 98 5.32 -11.22 31.09
N LYS A 99 5.44 -12.39 30.46
CA LYS A 99 4.43 -12.94 29.55
C LYS A 99 3.06 -13.08 30.25
N GLY A 100 3.05 -13.66 31.45
CA GLY A 100 1.84 -13.82 32.24
C GLY A 100 1.14 -12.50 32.57
N ALA A 101 1.93 -11.44 32.81
CA ALA A 101 1.42 -10.10 33.02
C ALA A 101 0.78 -9.53 31.75
N LEU A 102 1.43 -9.64 30.58
CA LEU A 102 0.88 -9.20 29.29
C LEU A 102 -0.45 -9.88 28.95
N VAL A 103 -0.52 -11.20 29.15
CA VAL A 103 -1.78 -11.96 28.99
C VAL A 103 -2.83 -11.50 30.01
N GLY A 104 -2.42 -11.24 31.24
CA GLY A 104 -3.29 -10.71 32.28
C GLY A 104 -3.86 -9.33 31.96
N ILE A 105 -3.07 -8.45 31.33
CA ILE A 105 -3.49 -7.12 30.84
C ILE A 105 -4.52 -7.26 29.72
N ARG A 106 -4.25 -8.16 28.76
CA ARG A 106 -5.19 -8.48 27.67
C ARG A 106 -6.56 -8.89 28.23
N ASP A 107 -6.55 -9.86 29.15
CA ASP A 107 -7.78 -10.39 29.76
C ASP A 107 -8.51 -9.33 30.59
N LEU A 108 -7.78 -8.40 31.22
CA LEU A 108 -8.36 -7.28 31.98
C LEU A 108 -9.12 -6.33 31.06
N PHE A 109 -8.50 -5.87 29.96
CA PHE A 109 -9.14 -4.92 29.03
C PHE A 109 -10.29 -5.53 28.24
N MET A 110 -10.24 -6.83 27.95
CA MET A 110 -11.38 -7.53 27.37
C MET A 110 -12.59 -7.56 28.31
N LYS A 111 -12.36 -7.63 29.62
CA LYS A 111 -13.42 -7.60 30.63
C LYS A 111 -13.88 -6.18 30.98
N TYR A 112 -12.95 -5.22 31.01
CA TYR A 112 -13.21 -3.83 31.36
C TYR A 112 -12.61 -2.87 30.31
N PRO A 113 -13.24 -2.69 29.13
CA PRO A 113 -12.68 -1.86 28.06
C PRO A 113 -12.49 -0.39 28.43
N ALA A 114 -13.30 0.13 29.37
CA ALA A 114 -13.19 1.51 29.86
C ALA A 114 -11.84 1.79 30.54
N GLU A 115 -11.23 0.80 31.21
CA GLU A 115 -9.92 0.93 31.86
C GLU A 115 -8.81 1.24 30.86
N LEU A 116 -8.89 0.67 29.65
CA LEU A 116 -7.93 0.97 28.59
C LEU A 116 -8.02 2.44 28.20
N ARG A 117 -9.24 2.98 28.04
CA ARG A 117 -9.44 4.39 27.67
C ARG A 117 -8.89 5.34 28.75
N LEU A 118 -9.11 5.02 30.03
CA LEU A 118 -8.63 5.83 31.17
C LEU A 118 -7.11 5.81 31.32
N HIS A 119 -6.45 4.68 31.04
CA HIS A 119 -5.03 4.47 31.35
C HIS A 119 -4.12 4.26 30.13
N ARG A 120 -4.61 4.48 28.90
CA ARG A 120 -3.90 4.16 27.64
C ARG A 120 -2.46 4.66 27.55
N TYR A 121 -2.19 5.90 27.96
CA TYR A 121 -0.85 6.49 27.82
C TYR A 121 0.12 5.82 28.78
N THR A 122 -0.28 5.64 30.05
CA THR A 122 0.50 4.92 31.05
C THR A 122 0.75 3.47 30.64
N VAL A 123 -0.24 2.83 30.00
CA VAL A 123 -0.10 1.47 29.47
C VAL A 123 0.93 1.44 28.35
N ILE A 124 0.81 2.28 27.33
CA ILE A 124 1.78 2.35 26.22
C ILE A 124 3.18 2.71 26.72
N GLU A 125 3.29 3.70 27.61
CA GLU A 125 4.55 4.14 28.21
C GLU A 125 5.29 3.01 28.92
N LYS A 126 4.56 2.08 29.53
CA LYS A 126 5.16 0.95 30.23
C LYS A 126 5.41 -0.26 29.33
N LEU A 127 4.49 -0.53 28.42
CA LEU A 127 4.56 -1.68 27.52
C LEU A 127 5.61 -1.51 26.41
N ARG A 128 5.91 -0.27 25.97
CA ARG A 128 6.97 0.01 24.99
C ARG A 128 8.35 -0.50 25.41
N GLU A 129 8.62 -0.56 26.71
CA GLU A 129 9.87 -1.12 27.26
C GLU A 129 10.04 -2.62 26.98
N ARG A 130 9.01 -3.30 26.45
CA ARG A 130 9.03 -4.74 26.11
C ARG A 130 9.24 -5.00 24.62
N ILE A 131 9.39 -3.95 23.80
CA ILE A 131 9.66 -4.08 22.36
C ILE A 131 11.02 -4.75 22.12
N ASP A 132 12.03 -4.40 22.92
CA ASP A 132 13.38 -4.93 22.88
C ASP A 132 13.62 -6.07 23.91
N ASP A 133 12.55 -6.69 24.43
CA ASP A 133 12.68 -7.77 25.42
C ASP A 133 13.49 -8.95 24.85
N GLY A 134 14.44 -9.50 25.62
CA GLY A 134 15.29 -10.60 25.16
C GLY A 134 14.52 -11.89 24.83
N ASP A 135 13.36 -12.12 25.45
CA ASP A 135 12.56 -13.32 25.22
C ASP A 135 11.61 -13.15 24.02
N LYS A 136 11.71 -14.06 23.04
CA LYS A 136 10.89 -14.04 21.81
C LYS A 136 9.39 -14.08 22.11
N VAL A 137 8.97 -14.93 23.06
CA VAL A 137 7.56 -15.16 23.37
C VAL A 137 6.96 -13.94 24.07
N VAL A 138 7.73 -13.24 24.90
CA VAL A 138 7.31 -11.96 25.49
C VAL A 138 7.05 -10.92 24.40
N ARG A 139 7.97 -10.76 23.43
CA ARG A 139 7.77 -9.82 22.31
C ARG A 139 6.56 -10.18 21.46
N GLU A 140 6.38 -11.46 21.11
CA GLU A 140 5.20 -11.91 20.34
C GLU A 140 3.89 -11.68 21.12
N THR A 141 3.88 -11.92 22.43
CA THR A 141 2.72 -11.67 23.28
C THR A 141 2.38 -10.18 23.34
N LEU A 142 3.39 -9.30 23.42
CA LEU A 142 3.20 -7.85 23.36
C LEU A 142 2.62 -7.43 22.01
N TYR A 143 3.16 -7.95 20.90
CA TYR A 143 2.65 -7.66 19.57
C TYR A 143 1.18 -8.03 19.41
N GLN A 144 0.79 -9.23 19.87
CA GLN A 144 -0.61 -9.64 19.83
C GLN A 144 -1.50 -8.78 20.72
N LEU A 145 -1.02 -8.36 21.89
CA LEU A 145 -1.75 -7.43 22.77
C LEU A 145 -1.97 -6.06 22.11
N LEU A 146 -0.94 -5.50 21.47
CA LEU A 146 -1.05 -4.24 20.73
C LEU A 146 -2.03 -4.36 19.56
N LYS A 147 -1.87 -5.41 18.74
CA LYS A 147 -2.68 -5.65 17.54
C LYS A 147 -4.15 -5.91 17.84
N SER A 148 -4.45 -6.76 18.83
CA SER A 148 -5.82 -7.26 19.04
C SER A 148 -6.65 -6.44 20.03
N VAL A 149 -6.01 -5.66 20.91
CA VAL A 149 -6.71 -4.99 22.01
C VAL A 149 -6.38 -3.51 22.06
N ILE A 150 -5.09 -3.15 22.16
CA ILE A 150 -4.72 -1.77 22.49
C ILE A 150 -4.97 -0.82 21.32
N PHE A 151 -4.48 -1.13 20.12
CA PHE A 151 -4.69 -0.25 18.96
C PHE A 151 -6.16 -0.18 18.52
N PRO A 152 -6.91 -1.29 18.40
CA PRO A 152 -8.34 -1.22 18.13
C PRO A 152 -9.14 -0.42 19.17
N GLY A 153 -8.75 -0.48 20.44
CA GLY A 153 -9.39 0.26 21.53
C GLY A 153 -9.09 1.76 21.57
N CYS A 154 -8.16 2.26 20.74
CA CYS A 154 -7.65 3.64 20.77
C CYS A 154 -7.78 4.41 19.44
N LYS A 155 -8.57 3.94 18.47
CA LYS A 155 -8.56 4.41 17.06
C LYS A 155 -8.81 5.91 16.82
N GLU A 156 -9.50 6.62 17.70
CA GLU A 156 -10.04 7.97 17.43
C GLU A 156 -9.25 9.13 18.06
N GLU A 157 -8.12 8.87 18.74
CA GLU A 157 -7.56 9.87 19.65
C GLU A 157 -6.03 10.06 19.52
N ASN A 158 -5.58 11.32 19.47
CA ASN A 158 -4.18 11.81 19.55
C ASN A 158 -3.10 10.82 19.06
N GLN A 159 -3.20 10.43 17.78
CA GLN A 159 -2.33 9.46 17.11
C GLN A 159 -0.84 9.82 17.24
N GLY A 160 -0.50 11.10 17.16
CA GLY A 160 0.88 11.60 17.27
C GLY A 160 1.59 11.23 18.58
N LEU A 161 0.87 11.17 19.70
CA LEU A 161 1.47 10.79 21.00
C LEU A 161 1.84 9.32 21.04
N PHE A 162 1.00 8.44 20.48
CA PHE A 162 1.28 7.01 20.41
C PHE A 162 2.52 6.74 19.55
N ILE A 163 2.59 7.38 18.37
CA ILE A 163 3.74 7.30 17.47
C ILE A 163 5.00 7.75 18.21
N SER A 164 4.98 8.93 18.84
CA SER A 164 6.13 9.48 19.58
C SER A 164 6.61 8.56 20.70
N LEU A 165 5.69 7.96 21.46
CA LEU A 165 6.02 7.08 22.57
C LEU A 165 6.66 5.75 22.12
N LEU A 166 6.21 5.18 20.99
CA LEU A 166 6.64 3.88 20.50
C LEU A 166 7.88 3.96 19.61
N MET A 167 7.98 4.97 18.73
CA MET A 167 9.01 5.02 17.70
C MET A 167 10.43 5.04 18.26
N GLY A 168 10.67 5.71 19.39
CA GLY A 168 11.99 5.70 20.03
C GLY A 168 12.48 4.29 20.42
N TYR A 169 11.57 3.46 20.95
CA TYR A 169 11.88 2.08 21.33
C TYR A 169 11.97 1.16 20.12
N ILE A 170 11.13 1.38 19.10
CA ILE A 170 11.21 0.67 17.83
C ILE A 170 12.56 0.92 17.16
N PHE A 171 13.01 2.18 17.07
CA PHE A 171 14.32 2.50 16.48
C PHE A 171 15.48 1.89 17.26
N ASN A 172 15.44 1.96 18.60
CA ASN A 172 16.45 1.29 19.42
C ASN A 172 16.49 -0.23 19.16
N ALA A 173 15.32 -0.85 19.00
CA ALA A 173 15.21 -2.28 18.70
C ALA A 173 15.64 -2.63 17.26
N MET A 174 15.46 -1.74 16.27
CA MET A 174 15.89 -1.94 14.87
C MET A 174 17.41 -2.01 14.70
N ILE A 175 18.16 -1.34 15.59
CA ILE A 175 19.63 -1.35 15.61
C ILE A 175 20.21 -2.32 16.66
N HIS A 176 19.37 -3.14 17.29
CA HIS A 176 19.78 -4.03 18.38
C HIS A 176 20.74 -5.14 17.90
N LEU A 177 21.69 -5.56 18.74
CA LEU A 177 22.70 -6.58 18.37
C LEU A 177 22.06 -7.93 17.94
N SER A 178 20.97 -8.33 18.59
CA SER A 178 20.23 -9.55 18.23
C SER A 178 19.33 -9.33 17.01
N ILE A 179 19.55 -10.12 15.96
CA ILE A 179 18.73 -10.12 14.75
C ILE A 179 17.25 -10.42 15.03
N ASP A 180 16.94 -11.30 15.98
CA ASP A 180 15.55 -11.67 16.30
C ASP A 180 14.78 -10.51 16.98
N VAL A 181 15.49 -9.62 17.68
CA VAL A 181 14.91 -8.39 18.23
C VAL A 181 14.67 -7.40 17.10
N ARG A 182 15.66 -7.21 16.21
CA ARG A 182 15.53 -6.34 15.03
C ARG A 182 14.36 -6.72 14.14
N MET A 183 14.23 -8.00 13.81
CA MET A 183 13.12 -8.52 12.99
C MET A 183 11.76 -8.27 13.63
N MET A 184 11.68 -8.35 14.96
CA MET A 184 10.45 -8.06 15.67
C MET A 184 10.16 -6.56 15.72
N ALA A 185 11.20 -5.72 15.77
CA ALA A 185 11.06 -4.26 15.69
C ALA A 185 10.44 -3.82 14.37
N PHE A 186 10.85 -4.41 13.24
CA PHE A 186 10.20 -4.19 11.95
C PHE A 186 8.73 -4.59 11.97
N LYS A 187 8.37 -5.73 12.55
CA LYS A 187 6.96 -6.12 12.72
C LYS A 187 6.16 -5.13 13.60
N PHE A 188 6.74 -4.65 14.69
CA PHE A 188 6.10 -3.63 15.53
C PHE A 188 5.88 -2.32 14.76
N PHE A 189 6.84 -1.95 13.91
CA PHE A 189 6.71 -0.79 13.03
C PHE A 189 5.64 -0.99 11.96
N GLU A 190 5.62 -2.14 11.28
CA GLU A 190 4.56 -2.52 10.32
C GLU A 190 3.17 -2.42 10.95
N LEU A 191 3.02 -2.91 12.18
CA LEU A 191 1.77 -2.80 12.93
C LEU A 191 1.43 -1.34 13.24
N LEU A 192 2.42 -0.50 13.55
CA LEU A 192 2.19 0.92 13.77
C LEU A 192 1.72 1.61 12.49
N VAL A 193 2.31 1.27 11.33
CA VAL A 193 1.93 1.79 10.01
C VAL A 193 0.55 1.32 9.60
N GLU A 194 0.17 0.08 9.90
CA GLU A 194 -1.18 -0.48 9.64
C GLU A 194 -2.28 0.33 10.32
N TYR A 195 -2.05 0.81 11.55
CA TYR A 195 -3.03 1.59 12.31
C TYR A 195 -2.86 3.11 12.17
N TYR A 196 -1.63 3.58 11.91
CA TYR A 196 -1.27 5.00 11.84
C TYR A 196 -0.29 5.23 10.67
N PRO A 197 -0.79 5.33 9.41
CA PRO A 197 0.05 5.46 8.21
C PRO A 197 0.99 6.68 8.23
N SER A 198 0.61 7.75 8.91
CA SER A 198 1.42 8.97 9.09
C SER A 198 2.76 8.71 9.79
N SER A 199 2.88 7.62 10.57
CA SER A 199 4.12 7.23 11.25
C SER A 199 5.29 6.98 10.28
N PHE A 200 5.00 6.53 9.06
CA PHE A 200 6.02 6.36 8.02
C PHE A 200 6.59 7.70 7.58
N PHE A 201 5.72 8.63 7.15
CA PHE A 201 6.14 9.94 6.64
C PHE A 201 6.89 10.79 7.67
N LEU A 202 6.48 10.73 8.95
CA LEU A 202 7.14 11.46 10.04
C LEU A 202 8.60 11.04 10.27
N HIS A 203 8.98 9.83 9.88
CA HIS A 203 10.31 9.28 10.16
C HIS A 203 10.93 8.55 8.96
N ALA A 204 10.49 8.85 7.74
CA ALA A 204 10.82 8.10 6.53
C ALA A 204 12.34 7.98 6.33
N ASP A 205 13.09 9.04 6.61
CA ASP A 205 14.56 9.07 6.58
C ASP A 205 15.20 7.91 7.36
N LYS A 206 14.94 7.86 8.67
CA LYS A 206 15.49 6.83 9.55
C LYS A 206 14.94 5.44 9.23
N ILE A 207 13.68 5.33 8.80
CA ILE A 207 13.05 4.05 8.48
C ILE A 207 13.72 3.44 7.25
N LEU A 208 13.84 4.20 6.17
CA LEU A 208 14.47 3.74 4.92
C LEU A 208 15.94 3.39 5.14
N GLN A 209 16.66 4.21 5.92
CA GLN A 209 18.04 3.89 6.31
C GLN A 209 18.13 2.57 7.09
N ASN A 210 17.26 2.35 8.08
CA ASN A 210 17.25 1.09 8.84
C ASN A 210 16.93 -0.13 7.95
N TYR A 211 16.03 0.02 6.97
CA TYR A 211 15.76 -1.01 5.96
C TYR A 211 16.97 -1.28 5.06
N ALA A 212 17.66 -0.23 4.58
CA ALA A 212 18.88 -0.39 3.80
C ALA A 212 19.98 -1.11 4.59
N GLU A 213 20.18 -0.74 5.86
CA GLU A 213 21.18 -1.37 6.72
C GLU A 213 20.88 -2.84 7.03
N ILE A 214 19.62 -3.21 7.26
CA ILE A 214 19.27 -4.62 7.48
C ILE A 214 19.50 -5.45 6.22
N LEU A 215 19.15 -4.93 5.05
CA LEU A 215 19.34 -5.64 3.78
C LEU A 215 20.82 -5.76 3.40
N GLN A 216 21.62 -4.71 3.63
CA GLN A 216 23.04 -4.70 3.26
C GLN A 216 23.93 -5.53 4.19
N LYS A 217 23.73 -5.44 5.52
CA LYS A 217 24.68 -6.00 6.50
C LYS A 217 24.42 -7.47 6.84
N ASN A 218 23.23 -7.98 6.56
CA ASN A 218 22.85 -9.33 6.94
C ASN A 218 22.82 -10.17 5.67
N GLN A 219 23.73 -11.14 5.56
CA GLN A 219 23.78 -12.13 4.48
C GLN A 219 22.60 -13.10 4.58
N PHE A 220 21.37 -12.58 4.59
CA PHE A 220 20.16 -13.36 4.80
C PHE A 220 19.96 -14.43 3.72
N TYR A 221 20.52 -14.20 2.53
CA TYR A 221 20.56 -15.16 1.43
C TYR A 221 21.10 -16.54 1.87
N LEU A 222 22.04 -16.57 2.82
CA LEU A 222 22.73 -17.79 3.25
C LEU A 222 22.16 -18.44 4.52
N GLN A 223 21.49 -17.69 5.41
CA GLN A 223 21.19 -18.18 6.76
C GLN A 223 19.70 -18.31 7.11
N ASP A 224 18.83 -17.35 6.76
CA ASP A 224 17.42 -17.37 7.16
C ASP A 224 16.55 -16.55 6.19
N LYS A 225 16.11 -17.23 5.12
CA LYS A 225 15.25 -16.67 4.06
C LYS A 225 13.91 -16.17 4.59
N GLY A 226 13.38 -16.79 5.66
CA GLY A 226 12.12 -16.40 6.27
C GLY A 226 12.19 -15.03 6.96
N LYS A 227 13.32 -14.72 7.61
CA LYS A 227 13.55 -13.38 8.17
C LYS A 227 13.63 -12.30 7.10
N LEU A 228 14.37 -12.54 6.03
CA LEU A 228 14.43 -11.60 4.90
C LEU A 228 13.06 -11.33 4.30
N LYS A 229 12.29 -12.38 4.01
CA LYS A 229 10.92 -12.26 3.51
C LYS A 229 10.08 -11.33 4.39
N ASN A 230 10.14 -11.50 5.71
CA ASN A 230 9.38 -10.67 6.64
C ASN A 230 9.81 -9.19 6.55
N ALA A 231 11.11 -8.90 6.56
CA ALA A 231 11.61 -7.52 6.44
C ALA A 231 11.18 -6.88 5.11
N LEU A 232 11.28 -7.61 4.01
CA LEU A 232 10.89 -7.12 2.69
C LEU A 232 9.36 -6.90 2.59
N THR A 233 8.55 -7.73 3.23
CA THR A 233 7.09 -7.56 3.26
C THR A 233 6.73 -6.23 3.94
N GLY A 234 7.35 -5.93 5.08
CA GLY A 234 7.19 -4.64 5.76
C GLY A 234 7.67 -3.45 4.95
N LEU A 235 8.80 -3.61 4.24
CA LEU A 235 9.30 -2.57 3.34
C LEU A 235 8.30 -2.28 2.21
N VAL A 236 7.75 -3.31 1.56
CA VAL A 236 6.74 -3.15 0.51
C VAL A 236 5.50 -2.43 1.05
N GLN A 237 5.05 -2.76 2.26
CA GLN A 237 3.93 -2.05 2.90
C GLN A 237 4.24 -0.56 3.08
N CYS A 238 5.44 -0.21 3.53
CA CYS A 238 5.86 1.19 3.69
C CYS A 238 5.92 1.92 2.35
N LEU A 239 6.55 1.32 1.34
CA LEU A 239 6.68 1.92 0.01
C LEU A 239 5.34 2.04 -0.70
N SER A 240 4.37 1.16 -0.41
CA SER A 240 3.02 1.25 -0.98
C SER A 240 2.21 2.45 -0.50
N LEU A 241 2.65 3.12 0.58
CA LEU A 241 2.06 4.38 1.04
C LEU A 241 2.54 5.59 0.24
N LEU A 242 3.65 5.46 -0.48
CA LEU A 242 4.16 6.55 -1.31
C LEU A 242 3.14 6.86 -2.42
N PRO A 243 2.91 8.15 -2.74
CA PRO A 243 2.00 8.51 -3.82
C PRO A 243 2.54 7.98 -5.15
N CYS A 244 1.65 7.37 -5.94
CA CYS A 244 1.97 6.87 -7.27
C CYS A 244 0.84 7.24 -8.23
N ASN A 245 1.17 7.40 -9.51
CA ASN A 245 0.18 7.60 -10.56
C ASN A 245 -0.50 6.24 -10.68
N LYS A 246 -1.63 6.07 -9.99
CA LYS A 246 -2.55 5.02 -10.37
C LYS A 246 -3.08 5.44 -11.73
N ARG A 247 -2.35 5.12 -12.80
CA ARG A 247 -2.89 5.00 -14.17
C ARG A 247 -3.77 3.75 -14.17
N GLY A 248 -4.75 3.77 -13.26
CA GLY A 248 -5.57 2.65 -12.85
C GLY A 248 -6.75 2.67 -13.77
N ILE A 249 -6.76 1.72 -14.69
CA ILE A 249 -7.94 1.43 -15.48
C ILE A 249 -9.02 0.94 -14.51
N GLY A 250 -10.04 1.78 -14.32
CA GLY A 250 -11.30 1.50 -13.61
C GLY A 250 -11.25 0.45 -12.51
N SER A 251 -10.77 0.80 -11.31
CA SER A 251 -11.27 0.12 -10.12
C SER A 251 -12.71 0.56 -9.93
N SER A 252 -13.65 -0.38 -10.09
CA SER A 252 -15.06 -0.23 -9.72
C SER A 252 -15.19 0.07 -8.22
N ASP A 253 -14.97 1.32 -7.83
CA ASP A 253 -15.62 1.91 -6.68
C ASP A 253 -16.86 2.63 -7.21
N ASN A 254 -18.01 1.98 -7.01
CA ASN A 254 -19.30 2.63 -7.18
C ASN A 254 -19.35 3.85 -6.27
N ASN A 255 -19.37 5.04 -6.87
CA ASN A 255 -20.14 6.17 -6.37
C ASN A 255 -20.51 7.04 -7.57
N VAL A 256 -21.80 7.04 -7.90
CA VAL A 256 -22.48 8.13 -8.59
C VAL A 256 -22.30 9.38 -7.72
N VAL A 257 -22.00 10.52 -8.36
CA VAL A 257 -22.47 11.90 -8.09
C VAL A 257 -21.37 12.94 -8.35
N ASP A 258 -21.78 13.96 -9.14
CA ASP A 258 -21.28 15.33 -9.30
C ASP A 258 -19.78 15.61 -9.39
N ASP A 259 -19.44 16.13 -10.58
CA ASP A 259 -18.50 17.24 -10.75
C ASP A 259 -18.92 18.41 -9.83
N GLY A 260 -18.30 18.50 -8.64
CA GLY A 260 -18.35 19.70 -7.82
C GLY A 260 -18.85 19.55 -6.39
N MET A 261 -18.25 18.71 -5.54
CA MET A 261 -18.09 19.04 -4.12
C MET A 261 -17.18 18.06 -3.38
N LEU A 262 -16.30 18.61 -2.52
CA LEU A 262 -15.55 17.95 -1.44
C LEU A 262 -14.23 17.25 -1.82
N HIS A 263 -13.16 18.06 -1.89
CA HIS A 263 -11.82 17.66 -1.44
C HIS A 263 -11.87 17.32 0.07
N ALA A 264 -12.36 16.13 0.40
CA ALA A 264 -12.23 15.52 1.70
C ALA A 264 -11.33 14.28 1.53
N PHE A 265 -10.20 14.30 2.26
CA PHE A 265 -9.14 13.29 2.30
C PHE A 265 -8.18 13.24 1.10
N GLU A 266 -7.47 14.35 0.87
CA GLU A 266 -6.06 14.21 0.48
C GLU A 266 -5.30 13.52 1.64
N PRO A 267 -4.53 12.45 1.40
CA PRO A 267 -3.53 12.00 2.35
C PRO A 267 -2.63 13.20 2.63
N HIS A 268 -2.47 13.60 3.89
CA HIS A 268 -1.53 14.66 4.28
C HIS A 268 -0.09 14.27 3.88
N VAL A 269 0.27 14.54 2.63
CA VAL A 269 1.64 14.58 2.12
C VAL A 269 2.32 15.77 2.78
N PRO A 270 3.60 15.67 3.19
CA PRO A 270 4.32 16.82 3.71
C PRO A 270 4.31 17.94 2.66
N THR A 271 3.61 19.03 2.99
CA THR A 271 3.55 20.29 2.24
C THR A 271 4.90 21.03 2.25
N GLU A 272 5.91 20.47 2.90
CA GLU A 272 7.26 20.99 2.98
C GLU A 272 8.16 20.25 1.98
N SER A 273 8.52 20.95 0.90
CA SER A 273 9.41 20.48 -0.16
C SER A 273 10.75 19.87 0.31
N ALA A 274 11.20 20.20 1.53
CA ALA A 274 12.39 19.62 2.15
C ALA A 274 12.22 18.15 2.55
N GLY A 275 11.03 17.74 3.01
CA GLY A 275 10.76 16.36 3.43
C GLY A 275 10.76 15.37 2.26
N ALA A 276 10.23 15.79 1.10
CA ALA A 276 10.19 14.98 -0.11
C ALA A 276 11.60 14.69 -0.66
N CYS A 277 12.52 15.66 -0.68
CA CYS A 277 13.87 15.46 -1.22
C CYS A 277 14.74 14.55 -0.33
N VAL A 278 14.51 14.54 1.00
CA VAL A 278 15.16 13.59 1.91
C VAL A 278 14.67 12.16 1.64
N ILE A 279 13.37 11.97 1.41
CA ILE A 279 12.80 10.66 1.08
C ILE A 279 13.38 10.14 -0.23
N ILE A 280 13.46 10.98 -1.26
CA ILE A 280 14.03 10.60 -2.57
C ILE A 280 15.45 10.08 -2.39
N LYS A 281 16.35 10.85 -1.76
CA LYS A 281 17.76 10.44 -1.59
C LYS A 281 17.90 9.09 -0.89
N ASN A 282 17.19 8.88 0.21
CA ASN A 282 17.27 7.61 0.95
C ASN A 282 16.68 6.44 0.15
N LEU A 283 15.68 6.72 -0.68
CA LEU A 283 15.10 5.74 -1.59
C LEU A 283 16.08 5.37 -2.71
N GLU A 284 16.91 6.31 -3.21
CA GLU A 284 17.99 6.02 -4.16
C GLU A 284 18.99 5.02 -3.57
N ASP A 285 19.47 5.30 -2.36
CA ASP A 285 20.42 4.43 -1.64
C ASP A 285 19.81 3.05 -1.40
N LEU A 286 18.53 3.00 -1.01
CA LEU A 286 17.79 1.75 -0.81
C LEU A 286 17.63 0.95 -2.12
N VAL A 287 17.31 1.60 -3.25
CA VAL A 287 17.20 0.93 -4.56
C VAL A 287 18.53 0.29 -4.96
N LEU A 288 19.66 0.95 -4.72
CA LEU A 288 20.98 0.37 -4.97
C LEU A 288 21.25 -0.87 -4.10
N VAL A 289 20.84 -0.85 -2.83
CA VAL A 289 20.91 -2.01 -1.94
C VAL A 289 20.01 -3.14 -2.45
N LEU A 290 18.77 -2.85 -2.81
CA LEU A 290 17.82 -3.83 -3.35
C LEU A 290 18.32 -4.48 -4.64
N LEU A 291 18.93 -3.71 -5.55
CA LEU A 291 19.55 -4.23 -6.77
C LEU A 291 20.73 -5.17 -6.47
N ASN A 292 21.53 -4.88 -5.45
CA ASN A 292 22.57 -5.80 -5.00
C ASN A 292 21.96 -7.08 -4.41
N CYS A 293 20.95 -6.95 -3.55
CA CYS A 293 20.23 -8.10 -3.00
C CYS A 293 19.64 -8.97 -4.11
N PHE A 294 19.04 -8.37 -5.14
CA PHE A 294 18.52 -9.09 -6.31
C PHE A 294 19.63 -9.90 -7.01
N GLN A 295 20.79 -9.30 -7.24
CA GLN A 295 21.94 -9.96 -7.87
C GLN A 295 22.45 -11.17 -7.08
N GLU A 296 22.38 -11.14 -5.75
CA GLU A 296 22.76 -12.29 -4.91
C GLU A 296 21.86 -13.53 -5.15
N PHE A 297 20.62 -13.33 -5.59
CA PHE A 297 19.69 -14.43 -5.90
C PHE A 297 19.85 -15.02 -7.31
N MET A 298 20.57 -14.36 -8.22
CA MET A 298 20.66 -14.79 -9.62
C MET A 298 21.21 -16.21 -9.81
N PRO A 299 22.26 -16.67 -9.07
CA PRO A 299 22.70 -18.05 -9.16
C PRO A 299 21.58 -19.07 -8.87
N ALA A 300 20.67 -18.76 -7.94
CA ALA A 300 19.54 -19.63 -7.62
C ALA A 300 18.41 -19.58 -8.66
N VAL A 301 18.29 -18.52 -9.46
CA VAL A 301 17.33 -18.46 -10.57
C VAL A 301 17.77 -19.34 -11.74
N HIS A 302 19.07 -19.46 -11.96
CA HIS A 302 19.63 -20.29 -13.04
C HIS A 302 19.75 -21.78 -12.68
N ASP A 303 19.71 -22.13 -11.39
CA ASP A 303 19.70 -23.52 -10.91
C ASP A 303 18.32 -23.91 -10.36
N VAL A 304 17.61 -24.75 -11.12
CA VAL A 304 16.26 -25.24 -10.78
C VAL A 304 16.23 -25.97 -9.43
N ASN A 305 17.35 -26.55 -8.98
CA ASN A 305 17.40 -27.27 -7.71
C ASN A 305 17.51 -26.34 -6.49
N LEU A 306 17.93 -25.09 -6.70
CA LEU A 306 18.09 -24.08 -5.64
C LEU A 306 16.84 -23.22 -5.47
N LEU A 307 16.06 -23.03 -6.54
CA LEU A 307 14.86 -22.19 -6.52
C LEU A 307 13.75 -22.83 -5.67
N ASN A 308 13.41 -22.17 -4.56
CA ASN A 308 12.31 -22.59 -3.70
C ASN A 308 11.33 -21.43 -3.46
N ILE A 309 10.15 -21.74 -2.90
CA ILE A 309 9.07 -20.76 -2.66
C ILE A 309 9.56 -19.55 -1.85
N GLN A 310 10.44 -19.76 -0.87
CA GLN A 310 10.94 -18.67 -0.03
C GLN A 310 11.90 -17.74 -0.79
N ILE A 311 12.75 -18.31 -1.67
CA ILE A 311 13.61 -17.52 -2.56
C ILE A 311 12.75 -16.72 -3.53
N TYR A 312 11.77 -17.36 -4.15
CA TYR A 312 10.83 -16.70 -5.04
C TYR A 312 10.15 -15.51 -4.35
N ASP A 313 9.61 -15.72 -3.15
CA ASP A 313 8.97 -14.67 -2.35
C ASP A 313 9.94 -13.52 -2.09
N CYS A 314 11.20 -13.81 -1.71
CA CYS A 314 12.22 -12.77 -1.51
C CYS A 314 12.49 -11.97 -2.80
N ILE A 315 12.70 -12.63 -3.94
CA ILE A 315 12.92 -11.95 -5.23
C ILE A 315 11.70 -11.10 -5.57
N LEU A 316 10.48 -11.63 -5.39
CA LEU A 316 9.24 -10.91 -5.63
C LEU A 316 9.14 -9.63 -4.81
N TYR A 317 9.39 -9.69 -3.50
CA TYR A 317 9.32 -8.49 -2.67
C TYR A 317 10.46 -7.49 -2.95
N ILE A 318 11.65 -7.96 -3.36
CA ILE A 318 12.75 -7.08 -3.79
C ILE A 318 12.34 -6.33 -5.05
N VAL A 319 11.92 -7.05 -6.10
CA VAL A 319 11.50 -6.46 -7.37
C VAL A 319 10.30 -5.54 -7.16
N ARG A 320 9.33 -5.92 -6.33
CA ARG A 320 8.18 -5.06 -5.98
C ARG A 320 8.59 -3.79 -5.24
N SER A 321 9.59 -3.86 -4.36
CA SER A 321 10.13 -2.68 -3.67
C SER A 321 10.81 -1.72 -4.65
N ILE A 322 11.59 -2.26 -5.59
CA ILE A 322 12.20 -1.48 -6.67
C ILE A 322 11.10 -0.84 -7.54
N HIS A 323 10.08 -1.59 -7.89
CA HIS A 323 8.95 -1.08 -8.69
C HIS A 323 8.26 0.11 -8.03
N LEU A 324 7.87 -0.02 -6.76
CA LEU A 324 7.23 1.07 -6.01
C LEU A 324 8.13 2.31 -5.90
N ALA A 325 9.44 2.10 -5.72
CA ALA A 325 10.41 3.18 -5.69
C ALA A 325 10.51 3.92 -7.03
N VAL A 326 10.60 3.16 -8.14
CA VAL A 326 10.65 3.70 -9.50
C VAL A 326 9.36 4.47 -9.83
N GLN A 327 8.19 3.93 -9.47
CA GLN A 327 6.92 4.65 -9.64
C GLN A 327 6.90 5.98 -8.89
N TYR A 328 7.40 6.02 -7.66
CA TYR A 328 7.47 7.26 -6.88
C TYR A 328 8.43 8.28 -7.50
N PHE A 329 9.58 7.85 -8.02
CA PHE A 329 10.52 8.74 -8.70
C PHE A 329 9.90 9.45 -9.90
N PHE A 330 9.01 8.78 -10.64
CA PHE A 330 8.38 9.32 -11.85
C PHE A 330 6.98 9.92 -11.63
N TYR A 331 6.42 9.81 -10.42
CA TYR A 331 5.11 10.38 -10.06
C TYR A 331 4.99 11.87 -10.37
N GLY A 332 6.04 12.66 -10.08
CA GLY A 332 6.04 14.12 -10.26
C GLY A 332 6.18 14.61 -11.69
N SER A 333 6.54 13.75 -12.65
CA SER A 333 6.84 14.16 -14.02
C SER A 333 5.62 14.26 -14.94
N GLU A 334 4.48 13.66 -14.57
CA GLU A 334 3.31 13.52 -15.47
C GLU A 334 2.11 14.40 -15.08
N ASN A 335 2.06 14.97 -13.88
CA ASN A 335 1.04 15.96 -13.50
C ASN A 335 1.40 17.34 -14.07
N GLY A 336 1.29 17.46 -15.38
CA GLY A 336 1.38 18.73 -16.11
C GLY A 336 0.24 19.67 -15.72
N LYS A 337 0.39 20.38 -14.60
CA LYS A 337 -0.36 21.62 -14.25
C LYS A 337 0.13 22.36 -13.01
N VAL A 338 1.30 22.04 -12.45
CA VAL A 338 1.95 22.92 -11.48
C VAL A 338 3.05 23.68 -12.20
N GLU A 339 2.80 24.95 -12.49
CA GLU A 339 3.82 25.92 -12.86
C GLU A 339 5.02 25.80 -11.91
N SER A 340 6.09 25.20 -12.43
CA SER A 340 7.47 25.64 -12.26
C SER A 340 7.90 26.17 -10.89
N HIS A 341 7.73 25.41 -9.81
CA HIS A 341 8.60 25.52 -8.62
C HIS A 341 8.75 24.16 -7.90
N SER A 342 9.33 23.15 -8.57
CA SER A 342 10.06 22.10 -7.84
C SER A 342 11.40 22.69 -7.38
N PRO A 343 11.69 22.77 -6.06
CA PRO A 343 12.94 23.33 -5.57
C PRO A 343 14.13 22.35 -5.66
N CYS A 344 13.92 21.12 -6.15
CA CYS A 344 14.98 20.11 -6.30
C CYS A 344 15.46 19.98 -7.75
N LYS A 345 15.64 21.13 -8.44
CA LYS A 345 16.19 21.24 -9.80
C LYS A 345 17.65 20.75 -9.95
N GLY A 346 18.30 20.36 -8.85
CA GLY A 346 19.69 19.87 -8.82
C GLY A 346 19.84 18.35 -8.65
N SER A 347 18.79 17.62 -8.27
CA SER A 347 18.80 16.15 -8.13
C SER A 347 18.37 15.42 -9.40
N ASP A 348 17.61 16.09 -10.28
CA ASP A 348 17.06 15.49 -11.51
C ASP A 348 18.16 14.92 -12.43
N THR A 349 19.32 15.59 -12.52
CA THR A 349 20.46 15.11 -13.33
C THR A 349 21.27 13.97 -12.68
N ARG A 350 21.11 13.71 -11.37
CA ARG A 350 21.83 12.65 -10.66
C ARG A 350 21.03 11.35 -10.58
N LEU A 351 19.71 11.47 -10.50
CA LEU A 351 18.71 10.39 -10.60
C LEU A 351 18.81 9.67 -11.96
N GLU A 352 19.09 10.43 -13.03
CA GLU A 352 19.23 9.93 -14.41
C GLU A 352 20.47 9.08 -14.67
N GLY A 353 21.55 9.21 -13.89
CA GLY A 353 22.82 8.53 -14.18
C GLY A 353 23.03 7.25 -13.39
N THR A 354 23.08 7.35 -12.07
CA THR A 354 23.56 6.24 -11.21
C THR A 354 22.51 5.13 -11.09
N ILE A 355 21.25 5.49 -10.85
CA ILE A 355 20.15 4.52 -10.75
C ILE A 355 19.85 3.92 -12.11
N SER A 356 19.75 4.72 -13.17
CA SER A 356 19.54 4.22 -14.53
C SER A 356 20.62 3.24 -14.97
N SER A 357 21.90 3.55 -14.72
CA SER A 357 23.00 2.63 -15.02
C SER A 357 22.93 1.36 -14.18
N ALA A 358 22.57 1.47 -12.90
CA ALA A 358 22.43 0.32 -12.01
C ALA A 358 21.24 -0.58 -12.41
N LEU A 359 20.07 -0.01 -12.71
CA LEU A 359 18.90 -0.72 -13.22
C LEU A 359 19.23 -1.46 -14.51
N LEU A 360 19.87 -0.78 -15.46
CA LEU A 360 20.29 -1.37 -16.72
C LEU A 360 21.25 -2.55 -16.52
N LYS A 361 22.29 -2.38 -15.69
CA LYS A 361 23.35 -3.38 -15.50
C LYS A 361 22.98 -4.54 -14.57
N LYS A 362 22.12 -4.30 -13.58
CA LYS A 362 21.82 -5.25 -12.49
C LYS A 362 20.40 -5.81 -12.51
N LEU A 363 19.49 -5.28 -13.30
CA LEU A 363 18.12 -5.80 -13.36
C LEU A 363 17.74 -6.14 -14.80
N LEU A 364 17.82 -5.14 -15.69
CA LEU A 364 17.33 -5.27 -17.07
C LEU A 364 18.23 -6.17 -17.93
N SER A 365 19.54 -6.21 -17.66
CA SER A 365 20.50 -7.07 -18.37
C SER A 365 20.29 -8.57 -18.13
N VAL A 366 19.61 -8.96 -17.05
CA VAL A 366 19.36 -10.36 -16.68
C VAL A 366 17.99 -10.83 -17.17
N PHE A 367 17.21 -9.93 -17.76
CA PHE A 367 15.91 -10.26 -18.33
C PHE A 367 16.05 -11.01 -19.67
N PRO A 368 15.18 -11.99 -19.97
CA PRO A 368 14.14 -12.56 -19.11
C PRO A 368 14.69 -13.59 -18.10
N LEU A 369 14.02 -13.70 -16.94
CA LEU A 369 14.32 -14.73 -15.96
C LEU A 369 13.81 -16.10 -16.44
N ASN A 370 14.65 -16.83 -17.17
CA ASN A 370 14.34 -18.16 -17.70
C ASN A 370 15.32 -19.22 -17.12
N PRO A 371 14.81 -20.34 -16.56
CA PRO A 371 15.66 -21.44 -16.14
C PRO A 371 16.10 -22.29 -17.35
N LEU A 372 17.27 -22.92 -17.24
CA LEU A 372 17.86 -23.74 -18.31
C LEU A 372 17.14 -25.09 -18.52
N HIS A 373 16.20 -25.47 -17.65
CA HIS A 373 15.56 -26.79 -17.64
C HIS A 373 14.04 -26.71 -17.46
N HIS A 374 13.33 -27.82 -17.76
CA HIS A 374 11.89 -27.94 -17.59
C HIS A 374 11.47 -27.76 -16.12
N ILE A 375 10.79 -26.65 -15.84
CA ILE A 375 10.20 -26.31 -14.55
C ILE A 375 8.72 -26.71 -14.46
N SER A 376 8.19 -26.82 -13.25
CA SER A 376 6.75 -27.01 -13.02
C SER A 376 5.94 -25.84 -13.58
N GLU A 377 4.71 -26.08 -14.05
CA GLU A 377 3.77 -25.02 -14.48
C GLU A 377 3.57 -23.92 -13.41
N LYS A 378 3.57 -24.28 -12.13
CA LYS A 378 3.42 -23.32 -11.02
C LYS A 378 4.65 -22.43 -10.84
N ASP A 379 5.84 -22.96 -11.07
CA ASP A 379 7.08 -22.19 -10.97
C ASP A 379 7.29 -21.33 -12.22
N HIS A 380 6.73 -21.75 -13.35
CA HIS A 380 6.66 -20.94 -14.57
C HIS A 380 5.75 -19.72 -14.40
N ASP A 381 4.53 -19.87 -13.85
CA ASP A 381 3.63 -18.74 -13.54
C ASP A 381 4.26 -17.71 -12.58
N ARG A 382 5.02 -18.23 -11.61
CA ARG A 382 5.81 -17.43 -10.67
C ARG A 382 6.87 -16.60 -11.39
N LEU A 383 7.74 -17.22 -12.18
CA LEU A 383 8.77 -16.50 -12.94
C LEU A 383 8.16 -15.52 -13.95
N LEU A 384 7.03 -15.88 -14.57
CA LEU A 384 6.27 -14.98 -15.43
C LEU A 384 5.78 -13.74 -14.68
N THR A 385 5.28 -13.91 -13.45
CA THR A 385 4.90 -12.78 -12.58
C THR A 385 6.09 -11.86 -12.28
N LEU A 386 7.29 -12.40 -12.05
CA LEU A 386 8.49 -11.58 -11.86
C LEU A 386 8.88 -10.83 -13.13
N ASN A 387 8.87 -11.51 -14.28
CA ASN A 387 9.19 -10.90 -15.56
C ASN A 387 8.23 -9.75 -15.88
N VAL A 388 6.92 -9.90 -15.61
CA VAL A 388 5.94 -8.82 -15.77
C VAL A 388 6.29 -7.60 -14.91
N ILE A 389 6.63 -7.77 -13.63
CA ILE A 389 6.99 -6.64 -12.77
C ILE A 389 8.30 -5.98 -13.23
N ILE A 390 9.28 -6.77 -13.70
CA ILE A 390 10.52 -6.22 -14.29
C ILE A 390 10.19 -5.43 -15.56
N THR A 391 9.24 -5.89 -16.37
CA THR A 391 8.73 -5.16 -17.53
C THR A 391 8.02 -3.85 -17.12
N GLU A 392 7.20 -3.83 -16.07
CA GLU A 392 6.62 -2.58 -15.54
C GLU A 392 7.72 -1.59 -15.12
N ILE A 393 8.77 -2.06 -14.42
CA ILE A 393 9.93 -1.24 -14.06
C ILE A 393 10.61 -0.67 -15.30
N PHE A 394 10.82 -1.50 -16.33
CA PHE A 394 11.39 -1.08 -17.60
C PHE A 394 10.54 0.01 -18.27
N LEU A 395 9.23 -0.19 -18.36
CA LEU A 395 8.31 0.73 -19.02
C LEU A 395 8.24 2.09 -18.29
N HIS A 396 8.25 2.09 -16.96
CA HIS A 396 8.34 3.34 -16.19
C HIS A 396 9.68 4.08 -16.36
N SER A 397 10.76 3.35 -16.63
CA SER A 397 12.12 3.92 -16.66
C SER A 397 12.71 4.11 -18.06
N ILE A 398 12.01 3.69 -19.12
CA ILE A 398 12.50 3.71 -20.50
C ILE A 398 12.89 5.12 -20.97
N LYS A 399 12.15 6.16 -20.54
CA LYS A 399 12.44 7.57 -20.83
C LYS A 399 13.84 8.00 -20.34
N CYS A 400 14.30 7.43 -19.23
CA CYS A 400 15.53 7.86 -18.56
C CYS A 400 16.72 6.92 -18.79
N ILE A 401 16.49 5.62 -19.03
CA ILE A 401 17.58 4.62 -19.10
C ILE A 401 18.26 4.58 -20.46
N ASN A 402 17.57 4.92 -21.55
CA ASN A 402 18.14 4.84 -22.92
C ASN A 402 18.83 3.48 -23.19
N PRO A 403 18.10 2.35 -23.09
CA PRO A 403 18.68 1.01 -23.19
C PRO A 403 19.28 0.72 -24.59
N PRO A 404 20.29 -0.16 -24.68
CA PRO A 404 20.74 -0.73 -25.96
C PRO A 404 19.59 -1.41 -26.71
N ILE A 405 19.63 -1.36 -28.04
CA ILE A 405 18.57 -1.91 -28.92
C ILE A 405 18.28 -3.38 -28.61
N ALA A 406 19.32 -4.21 -28.42
CA ALA A 406 19.13 -5.62 -28.09
C ALA A 406 18.33 -5.86 -26.79
N ILE A 407 18.46 -4.98 -25.79
CA ILE A 407 17.66 -5.06 -24.56
C ILE A 407 16.23 -4.59 -24.84
N LEU A 408 16.05 -3.52 -25.62
CA LEU A 408 14.72 -3.07 -26.01
C LEU A 408 13.95 -4.17 -26.75
N GLU A 409 14.59 -4.83 -27.72
CA GLU A 409 14.00 -5.92 -28.52
C GLU A 409 13.53 -7.08 -27.63
N THR A 410 14.33 -7.52 -26.66
CA THR A 410 13.94 -8.63 -25.77
C THR A 410 12.72 -8.30 -24.92
N PHE A 411 12.60 -7.06 -24.43
CA PHE A 411 11.40 -6.62 -23.70
C PHE A 411 10.18 -6.53 -24.61
N LEU A 412 10.33 -6.02 -25.83
CA LEU A 412 9.23 -5.93 -26.79
C LEU A 412 8.74 -7.32 -27.24
N GLU A 413 9.65 -8.24 -27.55
CA GLU A 413 9.33 -9.64 -27.88
C GLU A 413 8.60 -10.35 -26.73
N PHE A 414 9.03 -10.10 -25.50
CA PHE A 414 8.36 -10.64 -24.32
C PHE A 414 6.94 -10.12 -24.19
N ILE A 415 6.72 -8.80 -24.30
CA ILE A 415 5.38 -8.23 -24.18
C ILE A 415 4.47 -8.77 -25.30
N GLU A 416 4.95 -8.81 -26.55
CA GLU A 416 4.21 -9.41 -27.67
C GLU A 416 3.80 -10.85 -27.33
N SER A 417 4.73 -11.63 -26.80
CA SER A 417 4.51 -13.04 -26.45
C SER A 417 3.54 -13.23 -25.29
N VAL A 418 3.53 -12.34 -24.29
CA VAL A 418 2.54 -12.32 -23.20
C VAL A 418 1.16 -11.95 -23.74
N MET A 419 1.06 -10.91 -24.58
CA MET A 419 -0.19 -10.46 -25.20
C MET A 419 -0.81 -11.54 -26.08
N LEU A 420 0.00 -12.24 -26.90
CA LEU A 420 -0.44 -13.35 -27.73
C LEU A 420 -0.70 -14.65 -26.95
N GLY A 421 -0.36 -14.69 -25.66
CA GLY A 421 -0.54 -15.88 -24.82
C GLY A 421 0.43 -17.03 -25.17
N LYS A 422 1.52 -16.76 -25.90
CA LYS A 422 2.52 -17.76 -26.33
C LYS A 422 3.28 -18.40 -25.16
N ILE A 423 3.42 -17.67 -24.03
CA ILE A 423 4.28 -18.05 -22.89
C ILE A 423 3.52 -18.85 -21.82
N VAL A 424 2.18 -18.92 -21.86
CA VAL A 424 1.36 -19.54 -20.80
C VAL A 424 1.07 -21.02 -21.11
N SER A 425 1.64 -21.95 -20.33
CA SER A 425 1.37 -23.39 -20.44
C SER A 425 0.06 -23.81 -19.73
N GLY A 426 -0.70 -24.75 -20.32
CA GLY A 426 -1.91 -25.36 -19.71
C GLY A 426 -3.25 -25.08 -20.44
N THR A 427 -4.21 -26.02 -20.35
CA THR A 427 -5.42 -26.11 -21.19
C THR A 427 -6.71 -25.52 -20.60
N HIS A 428 -6.81 -25.19 -19.30
CA HIS A 428 -8.05 -24.62 -18.72
C HIS A 428 -7.88 -23.40 -17.79
N SER A 429 -6.72 -23.14 -17.17
CA SER A 429 -6.46 -21.92 -16.37
C SER A 429 -5.89 -20.74 -17.18
N ARG A 430 -5.71 -20.91 -18.49
CA ARG A 430 -5.00 -19.99 -19.39
C ARG A 430 -5.55 -18.57 -19.39
N LYS A 431 -6.87 -18.39 -19.32
CA LYS A 431 -7.51 -17.07 -19.45
C LYS A 431 -7.28 -16.20 -18.21
N VAL A 432 -7.64 -16.67 -17.03
CA VAL A 432 -7.47 -15.93 -15.75
C VAL A 432 -5.99 -15.64 -15.46
N VAL A 433 -5.11 -16.59 -15.74
CA VAL A 433 -3.66 -16.41 -15.56
C VAL A 433 -3.14 -15.34 -16.53
N ARG A 434 -3.53 -15.40 -17.81
CA ARG A 434 -3.16 -14.37 -18.79
C ARG A 434 -3.67 -12.98 -18.40
N GLU A 435 -4.88 -12.85 -17.88
CA GLU A 435 -5.43 -11.57 -17.43
C GLU A 435 -4.55 -10.93 -16.35
N LYS A 436 -4.14 -11.72 -15.35
CA LYS A 436 -3.25 -11.27 -14.28
C LYS A 436 -1.91 -10.70 -14.81
N HIS A 437 -1.38 -11.23 -15.91
CA HIS A 437 -0.09 -10.80 -16.48
C HIS A 437 -0.21 -9.69 -17.53
N VAL A 438 -1.33 -9.62 -18.25
CA VAL A 438 -1.55 -8.60 -19.29
C VAL A 438 -2.01 -7.28 -18.68
N LEU A 439 -2.90 -7.31 -17.68
CA LEU A 439 -3.47 -6.12 -17.05
C LEU A 439 -2.44 -5.05 -16.64
N PRO A 440 -1.31 -5.39 -15.99
CA PRO A 440 -0.31 -4.39 -15.57
C PRO A 440 0.40 -3.70 -16.74
N LEU A 441 0.43 -4.32 -17.93
CA LEU A 441 1.14 -3.80 -19.10
C LEU A 441 0.26 -2.87 -19.96
N LEU A 442 -1.07 -2.96 -19.82
CA LEU A 442 -2.04 -2.20 -20.62
C LEU A 442 -1.91 -0.66 -20.53
N PRO A 443 -1.64 -0.05 -19.36
CA PRO A 443 -1.55 1.41 -19.25
C PRO A 443 -0.38 2.04 -20.03
N PHE A 444 0.57 1.22 -20.51
CA PHE A 444 1.75 1.66 -21.26
C PHE A 444 1.58 1.52 -22.77
N ILE A 445 0.53 0.83 -23.26
CA ILE A 445 0.32 0.59 -24.70
C ILE A 445 0.25 1.92 -25.48
N PRO A 446 -0.55 2.93 -25.06
CA PRO A 446 -0.67 4.17 -25.82
C PRO A 446 0.64 4.94 -25.89
N GLU A 447 1.36 4.96 -24.78
CA GLU A 447 2.63 5.64 -24.65
C GLU A 447 3.75 4.97 -25.45
N LEU A 448 3.78 3.63 -25.50
CA LEU A 448 4.72 2.89 -26.35
C LEU A 448 4.48 3.16 -27.84
N ILE A 449 3.22 3.31 -28.25
CA ILE A 449 2.85 3.68 -29.62
C ILE A 449 3.26 5.14 -29.91
N ALA A 450 3.07 6.05 -28.95
CA ALA A 450 3.45 7.48 -29.06
C ALA A 450 4.96 7.70 -29.17
N GLN A 451 5.73 7.12 -28.24
CA GLN A 451 7.17 7.34 -28.09
C GLN A 451 7.99 6.79 -29.27
N ALA A 452 7.38 5.88 -30.02
CA ALA A 452 7.96 5.30 -31.20
C ALA A 452 8.21 6.33 -32.32
N GLU A 453 7.46 7.44 -32.31
CA GLU A 453 7.55 8.48 -33.33
C GLU A 453 8.66 9.50 -33.05
N ASN A 454 9.02 9.76 -31.77
CA ASN A 454 9.96 10.83 -31.39
C ASN A 454 11.32 10.30 -30.89
N THR A 455 11.36 9.24 -30.08
CA THR A 455 12.61 8.76 -29.45
C THR A 455 13.33 7.69 -30.25
N TRP A 456 12.59 6.88 -31.01
CA TRP A 456 13.15 5.79 -31.83
C TRP A 456 13.57 6.30 -33.22
N LYS A 457 12.93 7.38 -33.70
CA LYS A 457 13.21 8.03 -34.99
C LYS A 457 14.61 8.68 -35.07
N PHE A 458 15.13 9.22 -33.96
CA PHE A 458 16.48 9.83 -33.93
C PHE A 458 17.63 8.83 -33.77
N ARG A 459 17.40 7.61 -33.27
CA ARG A 459 18.47 6.62 -33.04
C ARG A 459 18.62 5.57 -34.15
N LEU A 460 17.66 5.48 -35.06
CA LEU A 460 17.54 4.37 -36.02
C LEU A 460 17.20 4.89 -37.43
N LEU A 461 17.92 5.91 -37.88
CA LEU A 461 17.76 6.50 -39.21
C LEU A 461 18.26 5.61 -40.38
N GLU A 462 18.34 4.28 -40.22
CA GLU A 462 18.82 3.42 -41.31
C GLU A 462 18.08 2.09 -41.57
N ASN A 463 17.12 1.61 -40.75
CA ASN A 463 16.51 0.28 -41.01
C ASN A 463 14.96 0.22 -40.97
N LEU A 464 14.41 -0.47 -41.98
CA LEU A 464 12.99 -0.77 -42.24
C LEU A 464 12.31 -1.64 -41.14
N GLU A 465 13.09 -2.21 -40.22
CA GLU A 465 12.66 -3.24 -39.25
C GLU A 465 11.83 -2.71 -38.06
N ASN A 466 11.81 -1.40 -37.78
CA ASN A 466 11.07 -0.87 -36.63
C ASN A 466 9.55 -0.73 -36.85
N HIS A 467 9.11 -0.52 -38.09
CA HIS A 467 7.68 -0.52 -38.44
C HIS A 467 7.04 -1.88 -38.12
N ILE A 468 7.82 -2.95 -38.27
CA ILE A 468 7.40 -4.32 -37.97
C ILE A 468 7.09 -4.47 -36.48
N HIS A 469 7.84 -3.85 -35.57
CA HIS A 469 7.65 -4.01 -34.12
C HIS A 469 6.42 -3.28 -33.60
N GLN A 470 6.18 -2.03 -34.02
CA GLN A 470 4.95 -1.30 -33.67
C GLN A 470 3.71 -2.03 -34.18
N LEU A 471 3.75 -2.50 -35.43
CA LEU A 471 2.65 -3.23 -36.05
C LEU A 471 2.40 -4.58 -35.36
N LYS A 472 3.45 -5.35 -35.05
CA LYS A 472 3.35 -6.59 -34.26
C LYS A 472 2.71 -6.36 -32.90
N TYR A 473 3.04 -5.25 -32.25
CA TYR A 473 2.50 -4.91 -30.93
C TYR A 473 1.01 -4.59 -30.99
N LEU A 474 0.62 -3.77 -31.97
CA LEU A 474 -0.78 -3.42 -32.23
C LEU A 474 -1.60 -4.66 -32.61
N GLN A 475 -1.02 -5.55 -33.41
CA GLN A 475 -1.60 -6.83 -33.77
C GLN A 475 -1.76 -7.75 -32.55
N ALA A 476 -0.74 -7.82 -31.68
CA ALA A 476 -0.76 -8.62 -30.47
C ALA A 476 -1.80 -8.09 -29.46
N PHE A 477 -1.88 -6.77 -29.26
CA PHE A 477 -2.91 -6.13 -28.45
C PHE A 477 -4.31 -6.36 -29.03
N THR A 478 -4.48 -6.22 -30.33
CA THR A 478 -5.78 -6.48 -31.00
C THR A 478 -6.21 -7.93 -30.86
N HIS A 479 -5.28 -8.87 -30.99
CA HIS A 479 -5.53 -10.28 -30.73
C HIS A 479 -5.91 -10.50 -29.26
N ALA A 480 -5.22 -9.87 -28.31
CA ALA A 480 -5.58 -9.93 -26.90
C ALA A 480 -6.99 -9.42 -26.65
N PHE A 481 -7.32 -8.23 -27.16
CA PHE A 481 -8.67 -7.65 -27.07
C PHE A 481 -9.76 -8.57 -27.62
N LYS A 482 -9.53 -9.24 -28.76
CA LYS A 482 -10.53 -10.14 -29.37
C LYS A 482 -10.69 -11.47 -28.63
N ASP A 483 -9.61 -12.02 -28.06
CA ASP A 483 -9.62 -13.33 -27.39
C ASP A 483 -10.10 -13.28 -25.93
N CYS A 484 -10.24 -12.07 -25.35
CA CYS A 484 -10.76 -11.88 -23.99
C CYS A 484 -12.23 -12.26 -23.86
N HIS A 485 -12.61 -12.77 -22.67
CA HIS A 485 -14.01 -12.92 -22.35
C HIS A 485 -14.69 -11.53 -22.29
N PRO A 486 -15.89 -11.34 -22.87
CA PRO A 486 -16.56 -10.03 -22.91
C PRO A 486 -16.69 -9.33 -21.55
N GLU A 487 -16.83 -10.11 -20.48
CA GLU A 487 -17.04 -9.62 -19.11
C GLU A 487 -15.76 -9.48 -18.28
N SER A 488 -14.60 -9.88 -18.83
CA SER A 488 -13.42 -9.91 -17.98
C SER A 488 -12.88 -8.52 -17.68
N SER A 489 -12.20 -8.39 -16.54
CA SER A 489 -11.49 -7.15 -16.17
C SER A 489 -10.47 -6.75 -17.24
N LEU A 490 -9.90 -7.73 -17.95
CA LEU A 490 -9.02 -7.48 -19.08
C LEU A 490 -9.76 -6.86 -20.27
N LYS A 491 -10.97 -7.30 -20.59
CA LYS A 491 -11.76 -6.69 -21.68
C LYS A 491 -12.09 -5.23 -21.37
N LEU A 492 -12.55 -4.94 -20.15
CA LEU A 492 -12.79 -3.58 -19.67
C LEU A 492 -11.53 -2.73 -19.74
N ALA A 493 -10.39 -3.30 -19.33
CA ALA A 493 -9.13 -2.60 -19.39
C ALA A 493 -8.67 -2.29 -20.81
N CYS A 494 -8.84 -3.24 -21.73
CA CYS A 494 -8.57 -3.01 -23.14
C CYS A 494 -9.51 -1.95 -23.74
N LEU A 495 -10.77 -1.84 -23.32
CA LEU A 495 -11.70 -0.82 -23.82
C LEU A 495 -11.21 0.60 -23.50
N HIS A 496 -10.70 0.83 -22.29
CA HIS A 496 -10.08 2.11 -21.93
C HIS A 496 -8.83 2.41 -22.75
N VAL A 497 -7.98 1.41 -23.01
CA VAL A 497 -6.81 1.60 -23.88
C VAL A 497 -7.22 1.87 -25.32
N VAL A 498 -8.24 1.16 -25.83
CA VAL A 498 -8.81 1.37 -27.17
C VAL A 498 -9.38 2.78 -27.30
N GLU A 499 -10.03 3.30 -26.26
CA GLU A 499 -10.52 4.67 -26.21
C GLU A 499 -9.40 5.69 -26.43
N GLU A 500 -8.32 5.60 -25.64
CA GLU A 500 -7.14 6.48 -25.76
C GLU A 500 -6.47 6.38 -27.14
N LEU A 501 -6.50 5.18 -27.76
CA LEU A 501 -5.91 4.95 -29.07
C LEU A 501 -6.79 5.39 -30.24
N ILE A 502 -8.12 5.32 -30.14
CA ILE A 502 -9.05 5.78 -31.17
C ILE A 502 -9.18 7.30 -31.14
N ILE A 503 -9.19 7.89 -29.94
CA ILE A 503 -9.33 9.33 -29.70
C ILE A 503 -8.01 9.85 -29.11
N PRO A 504 -6.95 9.96 -29.93
CA PRO A 504 -5.65 10.40 -29.46
C PRO A 504 -5.71 11.81 -28.88
N THR A 505 -5.42 11.95 -27.58
CA THR A 505 -5.25 13.26 -26.92
C THR A 505 -3.76 13.64 -26.83
N GLY A 506 -3.41 14.90 -27.09
CA GLY A 506 -2.04 15.40 -26.93
C GLY A 506 -1.07 14.94 -28.04
N GLU A 507 0.12 14.44 -27.65
CA GLU A 507 1.22 14.06 -28.59
C GLU A 507 0.83 12.93 -29.57
N LEU A 508 -0.23 12.17 -29.27
CA LEU A 508 -0.70 11.03 -30.07
C LEU A 508 -1.48 11.46 -31.34
N SER A 509 -1.85 12.74 -31.47
CA SER A 509 -2.68 13.25 -32.58
C SER A 509 -1.94 13.35 -33.93
N CYS A 510 -0.61 13.15 -33.95
CA CYS A 510 0.22 13.28 -35.16
C CYS A 510 0.37 11.96 -35.96
N ILE A 511 -0.07 10.82 -35.39
CA ILE A 511 0.19 9.48 -35.94
C ILE A 511 -0.59 9.22 -37.24
N ASP A 512 -1.77 9.83 -37.40
CA ASP A 512 -2.74 9.50 -38.46
C ASP A 512 -2.26 9.77 -39.88
N THR A 513 -1.28 10.65 -40.06
CA THR A 513 -0.75 11.02 -41.38
C THR A 513 0.40 10.13 -41.86
N SER A 514 0.98 9.32 -40.96
CA SER A 514 2.25 8.64 -41.22
C SER A 514 2.11 7.14 -41.54
N PHE A 515 1.06 6.46 -41.04
CA PHE A 515 0.95 4.99 -41.10
C PHE A 515 -0.48 4.46 -41.34
N PRO A 516 -0.83 4.03 -42.57
CA PRO A 516 -2.15 3.47 -42.90
C PRO A 516 -2.54 2.23 -42.07
N GLU A 517 -1.58 1.38 -41.69
CA GLU A 517 -1.83 0.12 -40.99
C GLU A 517 -2.36 0.34 -39.56
N ILE A 518 -2.01 1.44 -38.91
CA ILE A 518 -2.54 1.80 -37.59
C ILE A 518 -4.04 2.14 -37.70
N VAL A 519 -4.43 2.79 -38.79
CA VAL A 519 -5.84 3.13 -39.08
C VAL A 519 -6.67 1.86 -39.26
N GLU A 520 -6.14 0.81 -39.89
CA GLU A 520 -6.83 -0.47 -40.06
C GLU A 520 -7.18 -1.13 -38.71
N HIS A 521 -6.29 -1.06 -37.72
CA HIS A 521 -6.55 -1.60 -36.38
C HIS A 521 -7.61 -0.80 -35.64
N ARG A 522 -7.59 0.54 -35.76
CA ARG A 522 -8.63 1.42 -35.18
C ARG A 522 -10.00 1.15 -35.82
N VAL A 523 -10.06 1.03 -37.15
CA VAL A 523 -11.26 0.60 -37.89
C VAL A 523 -11.74 -0.75 -37.38
N ALA A 524 -10.84 -1.72 -37.21
CA ALA A 524 -11.19 -3.03 -36.67
C ALA A 524 -11.76 -2.95 -35.25
N TRP A 525 -11.25 -2.08 -34.36
CA TRP A 525 -11.82 -1.92 -33.02
C TRP A 525 -13.20 -1.27 -33.06
N ILE A 526 -13.41 -0.21 -33.86
CA ILE A 526 -14.72 0.43 -34.04
C ILE A 526 -15.77 -0.59 -34.51
N ARG A 527 -15.42 -1.47 -35.46
CA ARG A 527 -16.29 -2.56 -35.94
C ARG A 527 -16.70 -3.55 -34.84
N GLU A 528 -15.82 -3.81 -33.88
CA GLU A 528 -16.05 -4.81 -32.83
C GLU A 528 -16.92 -4.26 -31.69
N LEU A 529 -17.02 -2.93 -31.51
CA LEU A 529 -17.79 -2.34 -30.40
C LEU A 529 -19.29 -2.67 -30.46
N PRO A 530 -20.00 -2.51 -31.59
CA PRO A 530 -21.41 -2.92 -31.69
C PRO A 530 -21.61 -4.42 -31.50
N LEU A 531 -20.70 -5.25 -32.04
CA LEU A 531 -20.77 -6.71 -31.89
C LEU A 531 -20.60 -7.14 -30.44
N LEU A 532 -19.67 -6.48 -29.72
CA LEU A 532 -19.47 -6.70 -28.29
C LEU A 532 -20.71 -6.29 -27.49
N LEU A 533 -21.37 -5.18 -27.87
CA LEU A 533 -22.59 -4.72 -27.22
C LEU A 533 -23.75 -5.71 -27.41
N ILE A 534 -23.93 -6.26 -28.62
CA ILE A 534 -24.90 -7.34 -28.91
C ILE A 534 -24.63 -8.57 -28.04
N LEU A 535 -23.36 -8.95 -27.91
CA LEU A 535 -22.97 -10.13 -27.13
C LEU A 535 -23.17 -9.94 -25.62
N LEU A 536 -22.90 -8.73 -25.09
CA LEU A 536 -23.07 -8.41 -23.67
C LEU A 536 -24.55 -8.29 -23.29
N GLY A 537 -25.37 -7.67 -24.14
CA GLY A 537 -26.80 -7.55 -23.89
C GLY A 537 -27.13 -6.85 -22.56
N ASP A 538 -28.26 -7.26 -22.00
CA ASP A 538 -28.74 -6.83 -20.68
C ASP A 538 -28.16 -7.67 -19.53
N ASN A 539 -27.45 -8.74 -19.85
CA ASN A 539 -26.88 -9.64 -18.86
C ASN A 539 -25.72 -8.98 -18.08
N TYR A 540 -25.09 -7.94 -18.67
CA TYR A 540 -23.89 -7.28 -18.12
C TYR A 540 -23.94 -5.75 -18.28
N PRO A 541 -24.83 -5.06 -17.55
CA PRO A 541 -25.13 -3.64 -17.75
C PRO A 541 -23.90 -2.74 -17.57
N SER A 542 -23.00 -3.03 -16.63
CA SER A 542 -21.79 -2.23 -16.39
C SER A 542 -20.79 -2.28 -17.56
N CYS A 543 -20.64 -3.44 -18.22
CA CYS A 543 -19.76 -3.56 -19.38
C CYS A 543 -20.39 -2.92 -20.62
N SER A 544 -21.71 -3.13 -20.81
CA SER A 544 -22.49 -2.49 -21.88
C SER A 544 -22.43 -0.96 -21.76
N GLU A 545 -22.48 -0.41 -20.54
CA GLU A 545 -22.36 1.02 -20.30
C GLU A 545 -20.98 1.57 -20.74
N VAL A 546 -19.88 0.87 -20.45
CA VAL A 546 -18.54 1.28 -20.88
C VAL A 546 -18.44 1.30 -22.41
N VAL A 547 -18.96 0.28 -23.08
CA VAL A 547 -18.99 0.21 -24.56
C VAL A 547 -19.82 1.34 -25.16
N LEU A 548 -20.98 1.65 -24.58
CA LEU A 548 -21.83 2.77 -25.01
C LEU A 548 -21.15 4.12 -24.80
N ARG A 549 -20.48 4.34 -23.67
CA ARG A 549 -19.68 5.56 -23.42
C ARG A 549 -18.56 5.72 -24.44
N LEU A 550 -17.86 4.64 -24.77
CA LEU A 550 -16.84 4.66 -25.81
C LEU A 550 -17.43 5.01 -27.18
N LEU A 551 -18.55 4.38 -27.59
CA LEU A 551 -19.25 4.71 -28.84
C LEU A 551 -19.72 6.17 -28.89
N LEU A 552 -20.12 6.74 -27.74
CA LEU A 552 -20.47 8.16 -27.61
C LEU A 552 -19.23 9.03 -27.86
N HIS A 553 -18.14 8.78 -27.15
CA HIS A 553 -16.90 9.57 -27.30
C HIS A 553 -16.34 9.47 -28.73
N VAL A 554 -16.38 8.29 -29.34
CA VAL A 554 -15.99 8.10 -30.75
C VAL A 554 -16.87 8.95 -31.66
N GLY A 555 -18.20 8.96 -31.47
CA GLY A 555 -19.11 9.82 -32.25
C GLY A 555 -18.96 11.32 -32.00
N GLN A 556 -18.44 11.72 -30.85
CA GLN A 556 -18.13 13.11 -30.50
C GLN A 556 -16.76 13.55 -31.02
N ALA A 557 -15.86 12.61 -31.32
CA ALA A 557 -14.54 12.91 -31.81
C ALA A 557 -14.61 13.45 -33.25
N SER A 558 -13.95 14.59 -33.50
CA SER A 558 -13.82 15.14 -34.84
C SER A 558 -12.78 14.36 -35.64
N PHE A 559 -13.18 13.27 -36.29
CA PHE A 559 -12.27 12.52 -37.15
C PHE A 559 -11.90 13.34 -38.39
N LEU A 560 -10.63 13.74 -38.50
CA LEU A 560 -10.06 14.30 -39.73
C LEU A 560 -9.95 13.23 -40.84
N ASN A 561 -9.94 11.94 -40.47
CA ASN A 561 -9.79 10.80 -41.38
C ASN A 561 -11.14 10.26 -41.88
N SER A 562 -11.30 10.15 -43.21
CA SER A 562 -12.54 9.67 -43.84
C SER A 562 -12.86 8.20 -43.54
N ALA A 563 -11.86 7.35 -43.30
CA ALA A 563 -12.06 5.92 -43.06
C ALA A 563 -12.67 5.64 -41.68
N LEU A 564 -12.19 6.30 -40.62
CA LEU A 564 -12.75 6.14 -39.27
C LEU A 564 -14.16 6.70 -39.18
N LYS A 565 -14.40 7.85 -39.83
CA LYS A 565 -15.74 8.43 -39.96
C LYS A 565 -16.70 7.46 -40.66
N TRP A 566 -16.32 6.94 -41.82
CA TRP A 566 -17.13 5.99 -42.58
C TRP A 566 -17.44 4.73 -41.78
N GLU A 567 -16.45 4.23 -41.03
CA GLU A 567 -16.66 3.03 -40.21
C GLU A 567 -17.64 3.28 -39.07
N TYR A 568 -17.51 4.42 -38.39
CA TYR A 568 -18.45 4.81 -37.35
C TYR A 568 -19.88 4.93 -37.90
N ASP A 569 -20.07 5.53 -39.08
CA ASP A 569 -21.38 5.63 -39.73
C ASP A 569 -22.00 4.24 -39.98
N ASN A 570 -21.18 3.24 -40.34
CA ASN A 570 -21.64 1.87 -40.54
C ASN A 570 -21.96 1.10 -39.26
N THR A 571 -21.48 1.54 -38.10
CA THR A 571 -21.82 0.91 -36.81
C THR A 571 -23.33 0.97 -36.52
N GLN A 572 -24.07 1.86 -37.19
CA GLN A 572 -25.51 1.98 -37.01
C GLN A 572 -26.27 0.71 -37.40
N HIS A 573 -25.82 -0.04 -38.41
CA HIS A 573 -26.48 -1.27 -38.85
C HIS A 573 -26.51 -2.37 -37.75
N PRO A 574 -25.37 -2.80 -37.16
CA PRO A 574 -25.40 -3.75 -36.04
C PRO A 574 -26.04 -3.16 -34.77
N LEU A 575 -25.97 -1.84 -34.55
CA LEU A 575 -26.70 -1.23 -33.43
C LEU A 575 -28.22 -1.34 -33.58
N GLN A 576 -28.78 -1.36 -34.79
CA GLN A 576 -30.21 -1.64 -34.99
C GLN A 576 -30.57 -3.04 -34.47
N GLU A 577 -29.74 -4.03 -34.77
CA GLU A 577 -29.94 -5.40 -34.29
C GLU A 577 -29.93 -5.47 -32.76
N PHE A 578 -29.02 -4.76 -32.09
CA PHE A 578 -29.02 -4.62 -30.63
C PHE A 578 -30.33 -4.02 -30.10
N TYR A 579 -30.76 -2.89 -30.65
CA TYR A 579 -32.00 -2.22 -30.22
C TYR A 579 -33.25 -3.08 -30.48
N HIS A 580 -33.25 -3.89 -31.53
CA HIS A 580 -34.33 -4.83 -31.83
C HIS A 580 -34.29 -6.10 -30.96
N THR A 581 -33.12 -6.58 -30.56
CA THR A 581 -32.98 -7.78 -29.72
C THR A 581 -33.27 -7.50 -28.25
N SER A 582 -32.90 -6.32 -27.73
CA SER A 582 -33.35 -5.86 -26.39
C SER A 582 -34.86 -5.58 -26.32
N SER A 583 -35.54 -5.50 -27.47
CA SER A 583 -37.00 -5.31 -27.59
C SER A 583 -37.79 -6.62 -27.49
N ALA A 584 -37.21 -7.72 -27.95
CA ALA A 584 -37.89 -8.99 -28.15
C ALA A 584 -37.69 -9.93 -26.95
N GLU A 585 -38.58 -9.83 -25.97
CA GLU A 585 -38.75 -10.79 -24.85
C GLU A 585 -37.66 -10.80 -23.74
N GLY A 586 -36.75 -9.82 -23.71
CA GLY A 586 -35.74 -9.66 -22.64
C GLY A 586 -36.21 -8.92 -21.37
N PRO A 587 -35.44 -8.97 -20.26
CA PRO A 587 -35.74 -8.23 -19.02
C PRO A 587 -35.77 -6.71 -19.27
N GLU A 588 -36.50 -5.95 -18.44
CA GLU A 588 -36.58 -4.49 -18.53
C GLU A 588 -35.16 -3.87 -18.56
N LEU A 589 -34.80 -3.23 -19.69
CA LEU A 589 -33.58 -2.42 -19.82
C LEU A 589 -33.50 -1.42 -18.64
N GLN A 590 -32.36 -1.39 -17.96
CA GLN A 590 -32.15 -0.43 -16.86
C GLN A 590 -32.27 1.01 -17.42
N PRO A 591 -32.95 1.93 -16.71
CA PRO A 591 -33.10 3.32 -17.12
C PRO A 591 -31.78 3.99 -17.52
N GLU A 592 -30.68 3.74 -16.80
CA GLU A 592 -29.37 4.35 -17.09
C GLU A 592 -28.82 3.91 -18.46
N THR A 593 -29.01 2.65 -18.84
CA THR A 593 -28.58 2.10 -20.14
C THR A 593 -29.36 2.75 -21.28
N VAL A 594 -30.66 2.97 -21.10
CA VAL A 594 -31.50 3.64 -22.10
C VAL A 594 -31.13 5.11 -22.28
N PHE A 595 -30.85 5.83 -21.20
CA PHE A 595 -30.33 7.19 -21.31
C PHE A 595 -29.03 7.25 -22.10
N ARG A 596 -28.10 6.33 -21.87
CA ARG A 596 -26.83 6.27 -22.59
C ARG A 596 -27.01 5.93 -24.07
N ILE A 597 -27.92 5.01 -24.40
CA ILE A 597 -28.27 4.71 -25.80
C ILE A 597 -28.80 5.96 -26.51
N ILE A 598 -29.68 6.72 -25.86
CA ILE A 598 -30.23 7.96 -26.43
C ILE A 598 -29.14 9.02 -26.59
N GLU A 599 -28.22 9.16 -25.64
CA GLU A 599 -27.09 10.07 -25.74
C GLU A 599 -26.19 9.74 -26.93
N VAL A 600 -25.83 8.46 -27.13
CA VAL A 600 -25.05 8.00 -28.29
C VAL A 600 -25.75 8.36 -29.59
N LEU A 601 -27.04 8.00 -29.69
CA LEU A 601 -27.85 8.24 -30.89
C LEU A 601 -28.03 9.73 -31.19
N HIS A 602 -28.28 10.54 -30.15
CA HIS A 602 -28.47 11.99 -30.27
C HIS A 602 -27.15 12.71 -30.61
N SER A 603 -26.02 12.26 -30.06
CA SER A 603 -24.71 12.80 -30.41
C SER A 603 -24.36 12.52 -31.87
N ALA A 604 -24.58 11.28 -32.33
CA ALA A 604 -24.36 10.90 -33.72
C ALA A 604 -25.27 11.70 -34.68
N TYR A 605 -26.54 11.94 -34.31
CA TYR A 605 -27.43 12.84 -35.06
C TYR A 605 -26.92 14.29 -35.11
N LYS A 606 -26.49 14.86 -33.98
CA LYS A 606 -26.00 16.25 -33.89
C LYS A 606 -24.78 16.53 -34.78
N VAL A 607 -23.88 15.56 -34.90
CA VAL A 607 -22.67 15.69 -35.74
C VAL A 607 -22.98 15.36 -37.21
N GLY A 608 -24.21 14.92 -37.52
CA GLY A 608 -24.70 14.65 -38.88
C GLY A 608 -24.37 13.25 -39.40
N HIS A 609 -24.05 12.32 -38.50
CA HIS A 609 -23.76 10.91 -38.84
C HIS A 609 -25.01 10.07 -39.08
N ILE A 610 -26.17 10.51 -38.56
CA ILE A 610 -27.46 9.81 -38.69
C ILE A 610 -28.48 10.73 -39.36
N GLN A 611 -29.22 10.22 -40.34
CA GLN A 611 -30.32 10.97 -40.95
C GLN A 611 -31.49 11.10 -39.96
N ILE A 612 -32.20 12.23 -40.01
CA ILE A 612 -33.32 12.50 -39.09
C ILE A 612 -34.40 11.42 -39.10
N ALA A 613 -34.64 10.77 -40.25
CA ALA A 613 -35.60 9.68 -40.38
C ALA A 613 -35.20 8.45 -39.57
N ASP A 614 -33.93 8.06 -39.63
CA ASP A 614 -33.38 6.93 -38.88
C ASP A 614 -33.35 7.28 -37.37
N TYR A 615 -32.91 8.48 -37.02
CA TYR A 615 -32.92 8.99 -35.63
C TYR A 615 -34.30 8.88 -34.98
N ILE A 616 -35.35 9.37 -35.67
CA ILE A 616 -36.73 9.31 -35.17
C ILE A 616 -37.23 7.86 -35.10
N SER A 617 -36.91 7.03 -36.09
CA SER A 617 -37.29 5.61 -36.13
C SER A 617 -36.69 4.83 -34.94
N PHE A 618 -35.43 5.08 -34.60
CA PHE A 618 -34.77 4.48 -33.44
C PHE A 618 -35.35 4.96 -32.12
N CYS A 619 -35.56 6.27 -31.94
CA CYS A 619 -36.18 6.80 -30.73
C CYS A 619 -37.59 6.22 -30.54
N ALA A 620 -38.38 6.10 -31.61
CA ALA A 620 -39.70 5.50 -31.58
C ALA A 620 -39.64 3.99 -31.23
N THR A 621 -38.68 3.26 -31.79
CA THR A 621 -38.47 1.83 -31.49
C THR A 621 -38.09 1.66 -30.02
N LEU A 622 -37.09 2.40 -29.53
CA LEU A 622 -36.63 2.33 -28.13
C LEU A 622 -37.74 2.69 -27.13
N LEU A 623 -38.53 3.73 -27.43
CA LEU A 623 -39.68 4.13 -26.61
C LEU A 623 -40.79 3.08 -26.59
N SER A 624 -41.00 2.33 -27.69
CA SER A 624 -41.98 1.26 -27.75
C SER A 624 -41.55 -0.02 -26.99
N CYS A 625 -40.24 -0.20 -26.76
CA CYS A 625 -39.68 -1.28 -25.95
C CYS A 625 -39.83 -1.05 -24.45
N PHE A 626 -39.89 0.22 -24.02
CA PHE A 626 -40.13 0.59 -22.63
C PHE A 626 -41.63 0.40 -22.32
N LYS A 627 -42.00 -0.76 -21.74
CA LYS A 627 -43.38 -1.01 -21.31
C LYS A 627 -43.81 0.03 -20.28
N VAL A 628 -44.59 1.01 -20.72
CA VAL A 628 -45.29 1.95 -19.85
C VAL A 628 -46.47 1.23 -19.24
N SER A 629 -46.41 0.89 -17.95
CA SER A 629 -47.62 0.57 -17.21
C SER A 629 -48.45 1.85 -17.09
N ALA A 630 -49.53 1.94 -17.86
CA ALA A 630 -50.51 3.00 -17.67
C ALA A 630 -51.21 2.77 -16.33
N GLU A 631 -50.86 3.54 -15.30
CA GLU A 631 -51.69 3.66 -14.11
C GLU A 631 -52.99 4.39 -14.50
N ASN A 632 -54.00 3.61 -14.88
CA ASN A 632 -55.39 4.05 -14.80
C ASN A 632 -56.13 3.09 -13.86
N GLY A 633 -56.15 3.47 -12.58
CA GLY A 633 -57.14 3.00 -11.62
C GLY A 633 -56.70 1.86 -10.68
N SER A 634 -56.91 2.12 -9.39
CA SER A 634 -56.78 1.25 -8.21
C SER A 634 -55.37 0.80 -7.81
N VAL A 635 -54.98 1.30 -6.63
CA VAL A 635 -53.89 0.82 -5.79
C VAL A 635 -54.17 -0.65 -5.43
N ASP A 636 -53.40 -1.58 -5.98
CA ASP A 636 -53.17 -2.89 -5.36
C ASP A 636 -51.79 -2.88 -4.71
N ALA A 637 -51.81 -2.92 -3.38
CA ALA A 637 -50.65 -2.90 -2.53
C ALA A 637 -50.00 -4.29 -2.47
N GLU A 638 -49.23 -4.70 -3.50
CA GLU A 638 -48.29 -5.83 -3.35
C GLU A 638 -47.15 -5.96 -4.39
N SER A 639 -46.79 -4.90 -5.13
CA SER A 639 -45.55 -4.92 -5.93
C SER A 639 -44.70 -3.66 -5.75
N ASN A 640 -43.54 -3.80 -5.08
CA ASN A 640 -42.49 -2.77 -5.02
C ASN A 640 -41.78 -2.60 -6.39
N LYS A 641 -42.49 -2.10 -7.42
CA LYS A 641 -41.88 -1.59 -8.64
C LYS A 641 -42.20 -0.10 -8.77
N LEU A 642 -41.17 0.75 -8.77
CA LEU A 642 -41.30 2.19 -8.95
C LEU A 642 -41.83 2.50 -10.38
N PRO A 643 -42.76 3.45 -10.60
CA PRO A 643 -43.32 3.67 -11.94
C PRO A 643 -42.33 4.40 -12.86
N ASN A 644 -42.13 3.85 -14.06
CA ASN A 644 -41.27 4.33 -15.18
C ASN A 644 -41.61 5.72 -15.76
N TYR A 645 -42.41 6.55 -15.07
CA TYR A 645 -42.91 7.84 -15.58
C TYR A 645 -41.87 8.97 -15.57
N GLU A 646 -41.05 9.07 -14.50
CA GLU A 646 -40.01 10.11 -14.42
C GLU A 646 -38.89 9.90 -15.46
N THR A 647 -38.51 8.66 -15.70
CA THR A 647 -37.55 8.26 -16.74
C THR A 647 -38.03 8.72 -18.13
N LEU A 648 -39.31 8.48 -18.44
CA LEU A 648 -39.90 8.83 -19.74
C LEU A 648 -40.02 10.34 -19.94
N LYS A 649 -40.30 11.10 -18.87
CA LYS A 649 -40.31 12.57 -18.88
C LYS A 649 -38.92 13.16 -19.14
N SER A 650 -37.88 12.56 -18.54
CA SER A 650 -36.48 12.95 -18.78
C SER A 650 -36.01 12.60 -20.19
N ILE A 651 -36.43 11.45 -20.73
CA ILE A 651 -36.17 11.06 -22.13
C ILE A 651 -36.82 12.05 -23.12
N ASN A 652 -38.10 12.38 -22.92
CA ASN A 652 -38.78 13.35 -23.79
C ASN A 652 -38.10 14.72 -23.79
N LYS A 653 -37.61 15.18 -22.64
CA LYS A 653 -36.87 16.45 -22.51
C LYS A 653 -35.51 16.43 -23.23
N PHE A 654 -34.95 15.25 -23.49
CA PHE A 654 -33.66 15.09 -24.17
C PHE A 654 -33.82 15.03 -25.70
N ILE A 655 -34.99 14.61 -26.19
CA ILE A 655 -35.30 14.42 -27.61
C ILE A 655 -35.88 15.71 -28.24
N THR A 656 -36.62 16.53 -27.48
CA THR A 656 -37.09 17.87 -27.86
C THR A 656 -36.04 18.94 -27.61
#